data_AF-A0A673J878-F1
#
_entry.id   AF-A0A673J878-F1
#
_cell.length_a   1.000
_cell.length_b   1.000
_cell.length_c   1.000
_cell.angle_alpha   90.00
_cell.angle_beta   90.00
_cell.angle_gamma   90.00
#
_symmetry.space_group_name_H-M   'P 1'
#
loop_
_entity.id
_entity.type
_entity.pdbx_description
1 polymer ?
#
loop_
_entity_poly.entity_id
_entity_poly.type
_entity_poly.pdbx_seq_one_letter_code
_entity_poly.pdbx_strand_id
1 'polypeptide(L)'
;MKRQALAEFETYRQRVEDMQLCTEAQHTQRVVTMSREVEEMRRSFEEKLRSFGQLQAQFEQEKQQALEELRAGHRQEVQELLRSHQSQNANYSKDQEKLGQLHKAEVDSLTERVEELKRDKKRLVEEYEAKLNKAQAFYERELEAMKRTQQMTAENLLAWKKTEAELRKEFQAQEAALQKTLGKLRSELQRVQDEARESREKSHKMQASLIAAENNIKVTKDTEIVEIRQREAECELEASRDRVQQQATEILLKASQIGSLQATQMTHEAVIRDLEQEKSRLKDKVLRLEEERGALQKKSQTLDERQRQQILSLEKVRINPIQFQIYEKELMNLRARYEEDTAYFKDAHSRALDEISRKHRAALENTQSFSEKEKNRLLSEMEEQFEKERSSLEEQKSLLREELDSLREELTAKLNMANSEELMKQGEQGLSSAEGHISNLKDAQKKLLEELDATRARLRETSNLLTALQGEMETQKQQHDAKLITTKEEEKLKMDKMALELELKWTETLRQECKKLREELREEHEENKRSALTQLAQNKDQEMCSARESWQRKVEDLLEQISLLKQSLEMQLSQSQHSLQQLQAQFSQEREHLGQQLQEMELEHQRREQRLQEAHYCSMQDMQEELEERLRQQHHMELQTLREAHRQNIETLKQQSEQELQTLRFELEDEGKAMLASLRSELNHLHASAIEHMRQTHQQETVAAKQELENALEKSRVKEHELLSRISDLQEEVSRRKKHIADLDHEIHTLNENISTLTKELELKGKEVLKIRSEANQQIRLEGTEEKFRNRESRPEDLQTIAELKDMVTERESLVKKLVQKRKNDKSATRFSSSANLRANVEASGTGSGQPQPNRLEPIPNSPIHQLEPNTSKPLSPPTPLTEPKKLTSPPEGEESPVTSPDPQRQEWFAQYFSF
;
A
#
# COMPACT_ATOMS: atom_id res chain seq x y z
N MET A 1 19.41 -126.61 105.49
CA MET A 1 18.16 -125.92 105.87
C MET A 1 18.35 -124.41 106.08
N LYS A 2 18.82 -123.90 107.23
CA LYS A 2 18.89 -122.43 107.48
C LYS A 2 19.75 -121.61 106.48
N ARG A 3 20.93 -122.12 106.08
CA ARG A 3 21.79 -121.46 105.07
C ARG A 3 21.17 -121.44 103.67
N GLN A 4 20.34 -122.42 103.34
CA GLN A 4 19.70 -122.54 102.02
C GLN A 4 18.53 -121.56 101.89
N ALA A 5 17.69 -121.43 102.93
CA ALA A 5 16.61 -120.44 102.96
C ALA A 5 17.12 -118.99 102.94
N LEU A 6 18.27 -118.70 103.55
CA LEU A 6 18.90 -117.36 103.49
C LEU A 6 19.41 -117.04 102.09
N ALA A 7 20.05 -117.99 101.39
CA ALA A 7 20.49 -117.80 100.01
C ALA A 7 19.30 -117.66 99.03
N GLU A 8 18.21 -118.40 99.25
CA GLU A 8 16.97 -118.28 98.49
C GLU A 8 16.29 -116.91 98.72
N PHE A 9 16.31 -116.38 99.95
CA PHE A 9 15.81 -115.04 100.26
C PHE A 9 16.70 -113.93 99.68
N GLU A 10 18.02 -114.08 99.76
CA GLU A 10 18.99 -113.17 99.12
C GLU A 10 18.80 -113.10 97.61
N THR A 11 18.64 -114.26 96.96
CA THR A 11 18.38 -114.30 95.52
C THR A 11 17.00 -113.77 95.14
N TYR A 12 15.97 -113.93 95.99
CA TYR A 12 14.67 -113.29 95.79
C TYR A 12 14.75 -111.78 95.93
N ARG A 13 15.39 -111.27 97.00
CA ARG A 13 15.63 -109.84 97.21
C ARG A 13 16.40 -109.22 96.06
N GLN A 14 17.48 -109.86 95.60
CA GLN A 14 18.24 -109.40 94.43
C GLN A 14 17.36 -109.33 93.17
N ARG A 15 16.51 -110.34 92.93
CA ARG A 15 15.56 -110.30 91.79
C ARG A 15 14.52 -109.19 91.92
N VAL A 16 14.05 -108.90 93.13
CA VAL A 16 13.11 -107.80 93.36
C VAL A 16 13.80 -106.46 93.14
N GLU A 17 15.03 -106.28 93.64
CA GLU A 17 15.85 -105.10 93.42
C GLU A 17 16.17 -104.91 91.92
N ASP A 18 16.56 -105.97 91.21
CA ASP A 18 16.82 -105.92 89.76
C ASP A 18 15.54 -105.62 88.95
N MET A 19 14.40 -106.17 89.38
CA MET A 19 13.10 -105.88 88.77
C MET A 19 12.69 -104.43 89.03
N GLN A 20 12.91 -103.90 90.25
CA GLN A 20 12.68 -102.50 90.58
C GLN A 20 13.58 -101.59 89.74
N LEU A 21 14.89 -101.86 89.66
CA LEU A 21 15.84 -101.12 88.83
C LEU A 21 15.45 -101.15 87.35
N CYS A 22 14.96 -102.27 86.83
CA CYS A 22 14.47 -102.37 85.46
C CYS A 22 13.22 -101.51 85.24
N THR A 23 12.26 -101.53 86.17
CA THR A 23 11.06 -100.68 86.08
C THR A 23 11.38 -99.18 86.21
N GLU A 24 12.32 -98.82 87.09
CA GLU A 24 12.81 -97.45 87.25
C GLU A 24 13.59 -96.98 86.02
N ALA A 25 14.44 -97.84 85.44
CA ALA A 25 15.14 -97.54 84.19
C ALA A 25 14.17 -97.38 83.01
N GLN A 26 13.13 -98.22 82.93
CA GLN A 26 12.07 -98.07 81.92
C GLN A 26 11.27 -96.78 82.11
N HIS A 27 10.94 -96.42 83.35
CA HIS A 27 10.26 -95.16 83.65
C HIS A 27 11.13 -93.96 83.26
N THR A 28 12.39 -93.96 83.67
CA THR A 28 13.37 -92.92 83.33
C THR A 28 13.57 -92.81 81.82
N GLN A 29 13.68 -93.93 81.11
CA GLN A 29 13.79 -93.95 79.65
C GLN A 29 12.56 -93.33 78.99
N ARG A 30 11.34 -93.65 79.46
CA ARG A 30 10.11 -93.03 78.93
C ARG A 30 10.10 -91.52 79.17
N VAL A 31 10.49 -91.06 80.37
CA VAL A 31 10.57 -89.63 80.70
C VAL A 31 11.61 -88.93 79.83
N VAL A 32 12.77 -89.53 79.57
CA VAL A 32 13.80 -88.98 78.68
C VAL A 32 13.30 -88.91 77.24
N THR A 33 12.64 -89.95 76.73
CA THR A 33 12.06 -89.94 75.38
C THR A 33 10.99 -88.85 75.25
N MET A 34 10.06 -88.75 76.21
CA MET A 34 9.04 -87.69 76.21
C MET A 34 9.67 -86.30 76.31
N SER A 35 10.68 -86.12 77.16
CA SER A 35 11.39 -84.84 77.30
C SER A 35 12.07 -84.44 76.00
N ARG A 36 12.65 -85.42 75.27
CA ARG A 36 13.25 -85.20 73.95
C ARG A 36 12.20 -84.82 72.90
N GLU A 37 11.06 -85.50 72.86
CA GLU A 37 9.96 -85.18 71.94
C GLU A 37 9.39 -83.78 72.21
N VAL A 38 9.21 -83.40 73.48
CA VAL A 38 8.78 -82.06 73.88
C VAL A 38 9.81 -81.00 73.48
N GLU A 39 11.09 -81.27 73.65
CA GLU A 39 12.16 -80.35 73.25
C GLU A 39 12.27 -80.22 71.71
N GLU A 40 12.06 -81.30 70.97
CA GLU A 40 11.98 -81.28 69.49
C GLU A 40 10.75 -80.52 69.00
N MET A 41 9.58 -80.70 69.64
CA MET A 41 8.39 -79.90 69.37
C MET A 41 8.63 -78.42 69.68
N ARG A 42 9.24 -78.09 70.83
CA ARG A 42 9.59 -76.70 71.20
C ARG A 42 10.51 -76.08 70.16
N ARG A 43 11.57 -76.77 69.75
CA ARG A 43 12.47 -76.30 68.68
C ARG A 43 11.73 -76.07 67.36
N SER A 44 10.85 -76.98 66.96
CA SER A 44 10.03 -76.81 65.75
C SER A 44 9.10 -75.59 65.84
N PHE A 45 8.49 -75.34 67.00
CA PHE A 45 7.68 -74.14 67.22
C PHE A 45 8.52 -72.87 67.19
N GLU A 46 9.69 -72.86 67.82
CA GLU A 46 10.62 -71.72 67.78
C GLU A 46 11.13 -71.42 66.36
N GLU A 47 11.39 -72.46 65.55
CA GLU A 47 11.75 -72.30 64.15
C GLU A 47 10.60 -71.73 63.32
N LYS A 48 9.37 -72.21 63.53
CA LYS A 48 8.18 -71.65 62.87
C LYS A 48 7.92 -70.21 63.28
N LEU A 49 8.13 -69.86 64.54
CA LEU A 49 8.04 -68.48 65.02
C LEU A 49 9.12 -67.59 64.38
N ARG A 50 10.35 -68.09 64.26
CA ARG A 50 11.42 -67.39 63.54
C ARG A 50 11.10 -67.20 62.05
N SER A 51 10.60 -68.23 61.37
CA SER A 51 10.21 -68.11 59.96
C SER A 51 9.03 -67.17 59.76
N PHE A 52 8.06 -67.18 60.68
CA PHE A 52 6.94 -66.25 60.65
C PHE A 52 7.41 -64.81 60.86
N GLY A 53 8.31 -64.56 61.82
CA GLY A 53 8.91 -63.24 62.03
C GLY A 53 9.70 -62.75 60.82
N GLN A 54 10.43 -63.63 60.13
CA GLN A 54 11.12 -63.29 58.88
C GLN A 54 10.14 -62.95 57.75
N LEU A 55 9.08 -63.73 57.58
CA LEU A 55 8.06 -63.49 56.57
C LEU A 55 7.30 -62.18 56.84
N GLN A 56 7.00 -61.89 58.10
CA GLN A 56 6.40 -60.61 58.50
C GLN A 56 7.31 -59.43 58.18
N ALA A 57 8.61 -59.53 58.48
CA ALA A 57 9.58 -58.48 58.15
C ALA A 57 9.72 -58.27 56.63
N GLN A 58 9.72 -59.35 55.84
CA GLN A 58 9.73 -59.28 54.38
C GLN A 58 8.48 -58.57 53.85
N PHE A 59 7.29 -58.94 54.35
CA PHE A 59 6.05 -58.29 53.93
C PHE A 59 6.00 -56.80 54.32
N GLU A 60 6.50 -56.44 55.50
CA GLU A 60 6.62 -55.04 55.92
C GLU A 60 7.58 -54.25 55.02
N GLN A 61 8.69 -54.86 54.61
CA GLN A 61 9.66 -54.28 53.68
C GLN A 61 9.06 -54.10 52.27
N GLU A 62 8.41 -55.13 51.72
CA GLU A 62 7.74 -55.07 50.41
C GLU A 62 6.65 -54.00 50.40
N LYS A 63 5.87 -53.90 51.49
CA LYS A 63 4.86 -52.84 51.66
C LYS A 63 5.50 -51.46 51.67
N GLN A 64 6.62 -51.27 52.37
CA GLN A 64 7.34 -49.99 52.39
C GLN A 64 7.89 -49.64 51.00
N GLN A 65 8.48 -50.61 50.30
CA GLN A 65 8.99 -50.43 48.96
C GLN A 65 7.88 -50.04 47.97
N ALA A 66 6.75 -50.76 47.98
CA ALA A 66 5.60 -50.45 47.12
C ALA A 66 5.04 -49.04 47.40
N LEU A 67 5.01 -48.62 48.67
CA LEU A 67 4.61 -47.27 49.04
C LEU A 67 5.61 -46.21 48.57
N GLU A 68 6.91 -46.50 48.61
CA GLU A 68 7.95 -45.59 48.12
C GLU A 68 7.93 -45.46 46.60
N GLU A 69 7.73 -46.57 45.88
CA GLU A 69 7.54 -46.60 44.42
C GLU A 69 6.30 -45.80 44.02
N LEU A 70 5.16 -45.99 44.70
CA LEU A 70 3.95 -45.21 44.45
C LEU A 70 4.15 -43.71 44.72
N ARG A 71 4.84 -43.36 45.82
CA ARG A 71 5.20 -41.95 46.12
C ARG A 71 6.16 -41.39 45.08
N ALA A 72 7.08 -42.18 44.55
CA ALA A 72 8.02 -41.75 43.52
C ALA A 72 7.30 -41.51 42.19
N GLY A 73 6.41 -42.43 41.79
CA GLY A 73 5.56 -42.27 40.61
C GLY A 73 4.70 -41.01 40.70
N HIS A 74 4.00 -40.81 41.82
CA HIS A 74 3.20 -39.60 42.02
C HIS A 74 4.05 -38.31 41.96
N ARG A 75 5.26 -38.30 42.51
CA ARG A 75 6.17 -37.15 42.38
C ARG A 75 6.58 -36.90 40.93
N GLN A 76 6.79 -37.95 40.14
CA GLN A 76 7.12 -37.83 38.72
C GLN A 76 5.93 -37.27 37.92
N GLU A 77 4.73 -37.80 38.12
CA GLU A 77 3.50 -37.31 37.49
C GLU A 77 3.28 -35.82 37.78
N VAL A 78 3.43 -35.40 39.04
CA VAL A 78 3.31 -33.99 39.43
C VAL A 78 4.36 -33.12 38.73
N GLN A 79 5.60 -33.60 38.62
CA GLN A 79 6.65 -32.87 37.90
C GLN A 79 6.37 -32.78 36.39
N GLU A 80 5.85 -33.84 35.78
CA GLU A 80 5.47 -33.85 34.37
C GLU A 80 4.30 -32.93 34.09
N LEU A 81 3.28 -32.92 34.95
CA LEU A 81 2.17 -31.96 34.86
C LEU A 81 2.65 -30.51 34.98
N LEU A 82 3.57 -30.22 35.91
CA LEU A 82 4.15 -28.88 36.03
C LEU A 82 4.97 -28.49 34.81
N ARG A 83 5.80 -29.39 34.26
CA ARG A 83 6.55 -29.13 33.03
C ARG A 83 5.62 -28.92 31.83
N SER A 84 4.58 -29.75 31.70
CA SER A 84 3.57 -29.62 30.66
C SER A 84 2.87 -28.26 30.75
N HIS A 85 2.40 -27.86 31.93
CA HIS A 85 1.79 -26.56 32.16
C HIS A 85 2.76 -25.39 31.85
N GLN A 86 4.02 -25.48 32.28
CA GLN A 86 5.03 -24.46 31.96
C GLN A 86 5.28 -24.37 30.45
N SER A 87 5.35 -25.50 29.75
CA SER A 87 5.55 -25.54 28.30
C SER A 87 4.33 -24.97 27.54
N GLN A 88 3.11 -25.32 27.97
CA GLN A 88 1.88 -24.79 27.41
C GLN A 88 1.76 -23.29 27.64
N ASN A 89 2.13 -22.79 28.82
CA ASN A 89 2.10 -21.36 29.11
C ASN A 89 3.15 -20.58 28.30
N ALA A 90 4.34 -21.16 28.10
CA ALA A 90 5.36 -20.58 27.22
C ALA A 90 4.92 -20.56 25.75
N ASN A 91 4.23 -21.60 25.28
CA ASN A 91 3.66 -21.64 23.93
C ASN A 91 2.53 -20.62 23.77
N TYR A 92 1.63 -20.53 24.75
CA TYR A 92 0.55 -19.54 24.77
C TYR A 92 1.10 -18.11 24.73
N SER A 93 2.12 -17.80 25.53
CA SER A 93 2.79 -16.50 25.51
C SER A 93 3.41 -16.19 24.15
N LYS A 94 4.06 -17.16 23.50
CA LYS A 94 4.65 -16.98 22.15
C LYS A 94 3.58 -16.77 21.09
N ASP A 95 2.47 -17.49 21.16
CA ASP A 95 1.38 -17.34 20.20
C ASP A 95 0.61 -16.03 20.42
N GLN A 96 0.49 -15.57 21.67
CA GLN A 96 -0.01 -14.23 21.99
C GLN A 96 0.91 -13.13 21.43
N GLU A 97 2.23 -13.31 21.52
CA GLU A 97 3.20 -12.38 20.95
C GLU A 97 3.13 -12.36 19.42
N LYS A 98 3.07 -13.53 18.76
CA LYS A 98 2.90 -13.62 17.30
C LYS A 98 1.60 -12.98 16.84
N LEU A 99 0.50 -13.18 17.56
CA LEU A 99 -0.78 -12.55 17.25
C LEU A 99 -0.68 -11.02 17.40
N GLY A 100 0.00 -10.53 18.44
CA GLY A 100 0.30 -9.12 18.61
C GLY A 100 1.15 -8.55 17.47
N GLN A 101 2.17 -9.28 17.02
CA GLN A 101 3.00 -8.89 15.87
C GLN A 101 2.20 -8.86 14.55
N LEU A 102 1.32 -9.84 14.32
CA LEU A 102 0.45 -9.86 13.15
C LEU A 102 -0.53 -8.69 13.15
N HIS A 103 -1.20 -8.42 14.27
CA HIS A 103 -2.07 -7.26 14.40
C HIS A 103 -1.31 -5.94 14.21
N LYS A 104 -0.08 -5.84 14.74
CA LYS A 104 0.76 -4.66 14.52
C LYS A 104 1.10 -4.48 13.04
N ALA A 105 1.52 -5.54 12.35
CA ALA A 105 1.82 -5.50 10.92
C ALA A 105 0.60 -5.14 10.07
N GLU A 106 -0.59 -5.63 10.43
CA GLU A 106 -1.84 -5.28 9.76
C GLU A 106 -2.20 -3.80 9.96
N VAL A 107 -2.06 -3.28 11.19
CA VAL A 107 -2.26 -1.86 11.49
C VAL A 107 -1.26 -0.98 10.73
N ASP A 108 0.01 -1.38 10.68
CA ASP A 108 1.04 -0.64 9.95
C ASP A 108 0.72 -0.62 8.43
N SER A 109 0.33 -1.75 7.85
CA SER A 109 -0.07 -1.85 6.44
C SER A 109 -1.33 -1.01 6.12
N LEU A 110 -2.34 -1.03 6.99
CA LEU A 110 -3.53 -0.19 6.84
C LEU A 110 -3.19 1.30 6.96
N THR A 111 -2.25 1.65 7.86
CA THR A 111 -1.79 3.02 8.03
C THR A 111 -1.06 3.51 6.77
N GLU A 112 -0.17 2.71 6.20
CA GLU A 112 0.48 3.01 4.92
C GLU A 112 -0.53 3.19 3.79
N ARG A 113 -1.54 2.32 3.69
CA ARG A 113 -2.61 2.42 2.70
C ARG A 113 -3.41 3.72 2.85
N VAL A 114 -3.70 4.14 4.08
CA VAL A 114 -4.37 5.41 4.37
C VAL A 114 -3.50 6.59 3.93
N GLU A 115 -2.19 6.55 4.18
CA GLU A 115 -1.27 7.61 3.77
C GLU A 115 -1.09 7.66 2.24
N GLU A 116 -1.07 6.52 1.54
CA GLU A 116 -1.14 6.47 0.07
C GLU A 116 -2.41 7.17 -0.45
N LEU A 117 -3.58 6.80 0.08
CA LEU A 117 -4.86 7.40 -0.31
C LEU A 117 -4.91 8.91 -0.03
N LYS A 118 -4.30 9.38 1.07
CA LYS A 118 -4.17 10.82 1.36
C LYS A 118 -3.31 11.53 0.31
N ARG A 119 -2.19 10.93 -0.11
CA ARG A 119 -1.33 11.48 -1.17
C ARG A 119 -2.05 11.50 -2.51
N ASP A 120 -2.77 10.45 -2.86
CA ASP A 120 -3.55 10.37 -4.10
C ASP A 120 -4.67 11.40 -4.12
N LYS A 121 -5.40 11.57 -3.01
CA LYS A 121 -6.40 12.62 -2.86
C LYS A 121 -5.80 14.01 -3.05
N LYS A 122 -4.62 14.27 -2.48
CA LYS A 122 -3.93 15.56 -2.62
C LYS A 122 -3.53 15.82 -4.08
N ARG A 123 -2.92 14.85 -4.75
CA ARG A 123 -2.56 14.94 -6.17
C ARG A 123 -3.79 15.22 -7.04
N LEU A 124 -4.88 14.51 -6.78
CA LEU A 124 -6.13 14.69 -7.52
C LEU A 124 -6.71 16.10 -7.36
N VAL A 125 -6.68 16.66 -6.14
CA VAL A 125 -7.12 18.04 -5.87
C VAL A 125 -6.22 19.04 -6.63
N GLU A 126 -4.90 18.89 -6.55
CA GLU A 126 -3.95 19.76 -7.25
C GLU A 126 -4.14 19.71 -8.78
N GLU A 127 -4.40 18.53 -9.35
CA GLU A 127 -4.73 18.37 -10.77
C GLU A 127 -6.04 19.07 -11.16
N TYR A 128 -7.08 18.97 -10.33
CA TYR A 128 -8.35 19.65 -10.57
C TYR A 128 -8.22 21.17 -10.46
N GLU A 129 -7.48 21.67 -9.46
CA GLU A 129 -7.17 23.09 -9.31
C GLU A 129 -6.35 23.61 -10.50
N ALA A 130 -5.35 22.86 -10.96
CA ALA A 130 -4.57 23.21 -12.15
C ALA A 130 -5.43 23.29 -13.41
N LYS A 131 -6.35 22.33 -13.60
CA LYS A 131 -7.31 22.34 -14.73
C LYS A 131 -8.26 23.54 -14.64
N LEU A 132 -8.76 23.86 -13.44
CA LEU A 132 -9.62 25.02 -13.21
C LEU A 132 -8.88 26.33 -13.51
N ASN A 133 -7.66 26.50 -13.01
CA ASN A 133 -6.84 27.67 -13.26
C ASN A 133 -6.51 27.84 -14.75
N LYS A 134 -6.22 26.74 -15.45
CA LYS A 134 -5.98 26.77 -16.91
C LYS A 134 -7.22 27.21 -17.68
N ALA A 135 -8.41 26.75 -17.28
CA ALA A 135 -9.67 27.18 -17.87
C ALA A 135 -9.96 28.66 -17.59
N GLN A 136 -9.76 29.12 -16.35
CA GLN A 136 -9.89 30.53 -15.99
C GLN A 136 -8.96 31.43 -16.83
N ALA A 137 -7.68 31.08 -16.92
CA ALA A 137 -6.71 31.82 -17.73
C ALA A 137 -7.04 31.81 -19.23
N PHE A 138 -7.73 30.78 -19.73
CA PHE A 138 -8.23 30.76 -21.11
C PHE A 138 -9.35 31.80 -21.29
N TYR A 139 -10.35 31.79 -20.40
CA TYR A 139 -11.47 32.75 -20.47
C TYR A 139 -11.01 34.20 -20.27
N GLU A 140 -10.05 34.45 -19.37
CA GLU A 140 -9.46 35.79 -19.19
C GLU A 140 -8.75 36.28 -20.47
N ARG A 141 -7.97 35.41 -21.13
CA ARG A 141 -7.31 35.75 -22.40
C ARG A 141 -8.32 36.03 -23.52
N GLU A 142 -9.38 35.23 -23.62
CA GLU A 142 -10.47 35.50 -24.58
C GLU A 142 -11.14 36.85 -24.29
N LEU A 143 -11.42 37.13 -23.02
CA LEU A 143 -12.04 38.39 -22.60
C LEU A 143 -11.15 39.59 -22.93
N GLU A 144 -9.84 39.48 -22.70
CA GLU A 144 -8.85 40.50 -23.09
C GLU A 144 -8.75 40.66 -24.60
N ALA A 145 -8.75 39.57 -25.36
CA ALA A 145 -8.73 39.65 -26.82
C ALA A 145 -9.97 40.36 -27.36
N MET A 146 -11.14 40.09 -26.78
CA MET A 146 -12.39 40.79 -27.09
C MET A 146 -12.28 42.28 -26.76
N LYS A 147 -11.79 42.64 -25.56
CA LYS A 147 -11.56 44.04 -25.16
C LYS A 147 -10.59 44.78 -26.10
N ARG A 148 -9.48 44.15 -26.48
CA ARG A 148 -8.52 44.73 -27.45
C ARG A 148 -9.18 44.96 -28.80
N THR A 149 -9.96 44.00 -29.28
CA THR A 149 -10.70 44.14 -30.55
C THR A 149 -11.71 45.28 -30.50
N GLN A 150 -12.44 45.41 -29.37
CA GLN A 150 -13.37 46.50 -29.13
C GLN A 150 -12.67 47.87 -29.07
N GLN A 151 -11.49 47.92 -28.44
CA GLN A 151 -10.67 49.13 -28.38
C GLN A 151 -10.18 49.54 -29.78
N MET A 152 -9.64 48.58 -30.56
CA MET A 152 -9.19 48.84 -31.94
C MET A 152 -10.34 49.34 -32.83
N THR A 153 -11.55 48.79 -32.69
CA THR A 153 -12.72 49.27 -33.44
C THR A 153 -13.13 50.68 -33.01
N ALA A 154 -13.03 51.02 -31.72
CA ALA A 154 -13.27 52.37 -31.23
C ALA A 154 -12.22 53.38 -31.75
N GLU A 155 -10.94 53.02 -31.73
CA GLU A 155 -9.83 53.83 -32.24
C GLU A 155 -9.96 54.05 -33.75
N ASN A 156 -10.29 53.01 -34.52
CA ASN A 156 -10.55 53.12 -35.96
C ASN A 156 -11.74 54.05 -36.25
N LEU A 157 -12.82 53.96 -35.48
CA LEU A 157 -13.98 54.86 -35.63
C LEU A 157 -13.59 56.32 -35.34
N LEU A 158 -12.75 56.55 -34.33
CA LEU A 158 -12.21 57.88 -34.02
C LEU A 158 -11.33 58.42 -35.15
N ALA A 159 -10.46 57.58 -35.73
CA ALA A 159 -9.65 57.94 -36.88
C ALA A 159 -10.52 58.32 -38.09
N TRP A 160 -11.56 57.53 -38.39
CA TRP A 160 -12.53 57.85 -39.45
C TRP A 160 -13.27 59.17 -39.21
N LYS A 161 -13.69 59.45 -37.97
CA LYS A 161 -14.31 60.75 -37.64
C LYS A 161 -13.36 61.92 -37.85
N LYS A 162 -12.06 61.72 -37.59
CA LYS A 162 -11.04 62.76 -37.79
C LYS A 162 -10.82 63.03 -39.28
N THR A 163 -10.68 62.00 -40.10
CA THR A 163 -10.52 62.15 -41.56
C THR A 163 -11.78 62.75 -42.19
N GLU A 164 -12.96 62.36 -41.73
CA GLU A 164 -14.24 62.96 -42.15
C GLU A 164 -14.29 64.46 -41.81
N ALA A 165 -13.80 64.87 -40.63
CA ALA A 165 -13.73 66.27 -40.24
C ALA A 165 -12.70 67.08 -41.05
N GLU A 166 -11.56 66.48 -41.39
CA GLU A 166 -10.54 67.09 -42.26
C GLU A 166 -11.07 67.30 -43.67
N LEU A 167 -11.71 66.29 -44.26
CA LEU A 167 -12.37 66.41 -45.57
C LEU A 167 -13.44 67.50 -45.57
N ARG A 168 -14.27 67.59 -44.51
CA ARG A 168 -15.26 68.70 -44.38
C ARG A 168 -14.58 70.07 -44.40
N LYS A 169 -13.44 70.23 -43.73
CA LYS A 169 -12.68 71.50 -43.74
C LYS A 169 -12.11 71.80 -45.12
N GLU A 170 -11.57 70.80 -45.81
CA GLU A 170 -11.07 70.96 -47.18
C GLU A 170 -12.19 71.35 -48.15
N PHE A 171 -13.35 70.70 -48.07
CA PHE A 171 -14.53 71.08 -48.85
C PHE A 171 -14.95 72.53 -48.58
N GLN A 172 -15.00 72.97 -47.33
CA GLN A 172 -15.30 74.36 -46.98
C GLN A 172 -14.24 75.33 -47.54
N ALA A 173 -12.95 74.97 -47.48
CA ALA A 173 -11.88 75.78 -48.04
C ALA A 173 -11.96 75.90 -49.57
N GLN A 174 -12.27 74.79 -50.25
CA GLN A 174 -12.50 74.77 -51.70
C GLN A 174 -13.72 75.61 -52.08
N GLU A 175 -14.83 75.49 -51.34
CA GLU A 175 -16.03 76.29 -51.55
C GLU A 175 -15.74 77.79 -51.38
N ALA A 176 -15.02 78.18 -50.32
CA ALA A 176 -14.60 79.56 -50.10
C ALA A 176 -13.67 80.09 -51.21
N ALA A 177 -12.74 79.26 -51.70
CA ALA A 177 -11.87 79.62 -52.82
C ALA A 177 -12.67 79.86 -54.11
N LEU A 178 -13.65 78.99 -54.41
CA LEU A 178 -14.54 79.14 -55.56
C LEU A 178 -15.45 80.37 -55.44
N GLN A 179 -15.98 80.66 -54.25
CA GLN A 179 -16.74 81.89 -54.02
C GLN A 179 -15.88 83.14 -54.26
N LYS A 180 -14.60 83.11 -53.84
CA LYS A 180 -13.64 84.20 -54.08
C LYS A 180 -13.30 84.37 -55.57
N THR A 181 -13.09 83.29 -56.31
CA THR A 181 -12.83 83.37 -57.76
C THR A 181 -14.06 83.86 -58.52
N LEU A 182 -15.27 83.39 -58.16
CA LEU A 182 -16.53 83.93 -58.68
C LEU A 182 -16.66 85.42 -58.40
N GLY A 183 -16.30 85.88 -57.19
CA GLY A 183 -16.24 87.31 -56.86
C GLY A 183 -15.31 88.09 -57.77
N LYS A 184 -14.09 87.60 -57.99
CA LYS A 184 -13.11 88.21 -58.91
C LYS A 184 -13.60 88.25 -60.36
N LEU A 185 -14.20 87.17 -60.85
CA LEU A 185 -14.75 87.10 -62.21
C LEU A 185 -15.90 88.08 -62.39
N ARG A 186 -16.74 88.26 -61.36
CA ARG A 186 -17.80 89.28 -61.38
C ARG A 186 -17.23 90.70 -61.45
N SER A 187 -16.19 91.01 -60.66
CA SER A 187 -15.54 92.33 -60.74
C SER A 187 -14.82 92.55 -62.07
N GLU A 188 -14.19 91.52 -62.62
CA GLU A 188 -13.49 91.59 -63.91
C GLU A 188 -14.48 91.78 -65.06
N LEU A 189 -15.61 91.07 -65.02
CA LEU A 189 -16.70 91.25 -65.98
C LEU A 189 -17.23 92.70 -65.93
N GLN A 190 -17.39 93.27 -64.72
CA GLN A 190 -17.80 94.66 -64.55
C GLN A 190 -16.76 95.62 -65.15
N ARG A 191 -15.47 95.40 -64.87
CA ARG A 191 -14.35 96.19 -65.42
C ARG A 191 -14.35 96.17 -66.95
N VAL A 192 -14.48 94.99 -67.56
CA VAL A 192 -14.54 94.84 -69.03
C VAL A 192 -15.77 95.53 -69.61
N GLN A 193 -16.92 95.50 -68.92
CA GLN A 193 -18.11 96.25 -69.34
C GLN A 193 -17.88 97.76 -69.31
N ASP A 194 -17.22 98.27 -68.27
CA ASP A 194 -16.90 99.69 -68.14
C ASP A 194 -15.84 100.13 -69.17
N GLU A 195 -14.81 99.33 -69.42
CA GLU A 195 -13.81 99.58 -70.49
C GLU A 195 -14.43 99.54 -71.89
N ALA A 196 -15.37 98.62 -72.14
CA ALA A 196 -16.11 98.59 -73.39
C ALA A 196 -17.00 99.84 -73.55
N ARG A 197 -17.56 100.39 -72.46
CA ARG A 197 -18.28 101.67 -72.48
C ARG A 197 -17.33 102.82 -72.81
N GLU A 198 -16.20 102.91 -72.11
CA GLU A 198 -15.19 103.95 -72.34
C GLU A 198 -14.62 103.90 -73.77
N SER A 199 -14.37 102.70 -74.31
CA SER A 199 -13.87 102.52 -75.68
C SER A 199 -14.88 103.01 -76.73
N ARG A 200 -16.18 102.81 -76.51
CA ARG A 200 -17.22 103.39 -77.38
C ARG A 200 -17.22 104.91 -77.30
N GLU A 201 -17.11 105.48 -76.10
CA GLU A 201 -17.00 106.94 -75.93
C GLU A 201 -15.76 107.53 -76.59
N LYS A 202 -14.60 106.87 -76.44
CA LYS A 202 -13.34 107.26 -77.10
C LYS A 202 -13.46 107.17 -78.61
N SER A 203 -14.08 106.12 -79.15
CA SER A 203 -14.33 106.00 -80.59
C SER A 203 -15.19 107.16 -81.10
N HIS A 204 -16.27 107.52 -80.40
CA HIS A 204 -17.07 108.69 -80.74
C HIS A 204 -16.27 110.00 -80.68
N LYS A 205 -15.43 110.19 -79.66
CA LYS A 205 -14.53 111.36 -79.57
C LYS A 205 -13.50 111.38 -80.70
N MET A 206 -12.89 110.25 -81.02
CA MET A 206 -11.86 110.16 -82.07
C MET A 206 -12.48 110.35 -83.45
N GLN A 207 -13.71 109.89 -83.68
CA GLN A 207 -14.47 110.22 -84.87
C GLN A 207 -14.74 111.74 -84.97
N ALA A 208 -15.00 112.42 -83.86
CA ALA A 208 -15.13 113.88 -83.82
C ALA A 208 -13.77 114.61 -84.03
N SER A 209 -12.67 114.05 -83.52
CA SER A 209 -11.32 114.61 -83.70
C SER A 209 -10.73 114.33 -85.08
N LEU A 210 -11.06 113.22 -85.74
CA LEU A 210 -10.64 112.94 -87.12
C LEU A 210 -11.23 113.96 -88.09
N ILE A 211 -12.47 114.38 -87.86
CA ILE A 211 -13.12 115.51 -88.55
C ILE A 211 -12.38 116.83 -88.31
N ALA A 212 -11.76 117.00 -87.13
CA ALA A 212 -11.00 118.21 -86.79
C ALA A 212 -9.54 118.18 -87.31
N ALA A 213 -8.93 116.99 -87.43
CA ALA A 213 -7.52 116.80 -87.80
C ALA A 213 -7.28 116.75 -89.33
N GLU A 214 -8.32 116.62 -90.15
CA GLU A 214 -8.22 116.81 -91.62
C GLU A 214 -7.85 118.25 -92.04
N ASN A 215 -7.79 119.22 -91.09
CA ASN A 215 -7.59 120.64 -91.36
C ASN A 215 -6.31 121.25 -90.76
N ASN A 216 -5.11 120.64 -90.89
CA ASN A 216 -3.82 121.36 -91.08
C ASN A 216 -2.59 120.48 -90.75
N ILE A 217 -1.64 120.44 -91.70
CA ILE A 217 -0.32 119.80 -91.62
C ILE A 217 0.75 120.90 -91.60
N LYS A 218 1.75 120.85 -90.69
CA LYS A 218 3.21 120.85 -90.98
C LYS A 218 4.12 120.93 -89.74
N VAL A 219 5.31 120.37 -89.95
CA VAL A 219 6.39 119.93 -89.04
C VAL A 219 7.53 120.97 -88.93
N THR A 220 8.30 120.98 -87.83
CA THR A 220 9.76 121.27 -87.75
C THR A 220 10.26 120.82 -86.34
N LYS A 221 11.12 119.79 -86.22
CA LYS A 221 12.62 119.72 -86.16
C LYS A 221 13.25 120.55 -85.04
N ASP A 222 13.95 119.89 -84.09
CA ASP A 222 15.04 120.51 -83.30
C ASP A 222 16.03 119.49 -82.71
N THR A 223 17.28 119.94 -82.58
CA THR A 223 18.52 119.16 -82.45
C THR A 223 19.01 118.97 -81.00
N GLU A 224 18.30 119.50 -80.00
CA GLU A 224 18.59 119.29 -78.55
C GLU A 224 18.24 117.87 -78.05
N ILE A 225 17.41 117.13 -78.80
CA ILE A 225 17.01 115.75 -78.46
C ILE A 225 18.21 114.79 -78.50
N VAL A 226 19.25 115.06 -79.28
CA VAL A 226 20.38 114.14 -79.45
C VAL A 226 21.29 114.13 -78.21
N GLU A 227 21.53 115.28 -77.57
CA GLU A 227 22.38 115.35 -76.38
C GLU A 227 21.68 114.83 -75.11
N ILE A 228 20.37 115.03 -74.97
CA ILE A 228 19.57 114.44 -73.88
C ILE A 228 19.52 112.91 -74.05
N ARG A 229 19.28 112.41 -75.28
CA ARG A 229 19.32 110.96 -75.56
C ARG A 229 20.67 110.32 -75.28
N GLN A 230 21.76 111.04 -75.49
CA GLN A 230 23.10 110.51 -75.19
C GLN A 230 23.34 110.39 -73.68
N ARG A 231 22.91 111.38 -72.88
CA ARG A 231 23.02 111.34 -71.41
C ARG A 231 22.05 110.35 -70.77
N GLU A 232 20.85 110.18 -71.34
CA GLU A 232 19.89 109.14 -70.97
C GLU A 232 20.43 107.74 -71.30
N ALA A 233 21.06 107.56 -72.47
CA ALA A 233 21.71 106.30 -72.83
C ALA A 233 22.89 105.97 -71.90
N GLU A 234 23.68 106.94 -71.46
CA GLU A 234 24.76 106.74 -70.48
C GLU A 234 24.23 106.32 -69.09
N CYS A 235 23.17 106.97 -68.58
CA CYS A 235 22.52 106.58 -67.33
C CYS A 235 21.83 105.20 -67.41
N GLU A 236 21.20 104.88 -68.54
CA GLU A 236 20.61 103.56 -68.78
C GLU A 236 21.67 102.46 -68.88
N LEU A 237 22.82 102.76 -69.50
CA LEU A 237 23.98 101.87 -69.55
C LEU A 237 24.54 101.62 -68.15
N GLU A 238 24.69 102.64 -67.30
CA GLU A 238 25.16 102.47 -65.91
C GLU A 238 24.17 101.64 -65.07
N ALA A 239 22.86 101.92 -65.18
CA ALA A 239 21.82 101.12 -64.50
C ALA A 239 21.71 99.68 -65.06
N SER A 240 22.06 99.45 -66.32
CA SER A 240 22.18 98.10 -66.88
C SER A 240 23.41 97.38 -66.36
N ARG A 241 24.54 98.09 -66.20
CA ARG A 241 25.78 97.56 -65.64
C ARG A 241 25.57 97.11 -64.19
N ASP A 242 24.92 97.92 -63.37
CA ASP A 242 24.65 97.58 -61.97
C ASP A 242 23.67 96.40 -61.84
N ARG A 243 22.66 96.31 -62.72
CA ARG A 243 21.77 95.14 -62.78
C ARG A 243 22.51 93.87 -63.17
N VAL A 244 23.41 93.94 -64.16
CA VAL A 244 24.25 92.81 -64.56
C VAL A 244 25.22 92.42 -63.44
N GLN A 245 25.80 93.39 -62.74
CA GLN A 245 26.67 93.16 -61.59
C GLN A 245 25.92 92.44 -60.45
N GLN A 246 24.70 92.90 -60.11
CA GLN A 246 23.83 92.26 -59.12
C GLN A 246 23.45 90.84 -59.53
N GLN A 247 23.06 90.65 -60.80
CA GLN A 247 22.77 89.32 -61.35
C GLN A 247 24.00 88.40 -61.29
N ALA A 248 25.20 88.90 -61.60
CA ALA A 248 26.43 88.13 -61.48
C ALA A 248 26.70 87.71 -60.02
N THR A 249 26.50 88.60 -59.05
CA THR A 249 26.64 88.25 -57.63
C THR A 249 25.59 87.25 -57.15
N GLU A 250 24.35 87.36 -57.62
CA GLU A 250 23.28 86.42 -57.27
C GLU A 250 23.52 85.03 -57.89
N ILE A 251 24.02 84.98 -59.14
CA ILE A 251 24.43 83.73 -59.80
C ILE A 251 25.57 83.07 -59.03
N LEU A 252 26.58 83.83 -58.59
CA LEU A 252 27.67 83.31 -57.76
C LEU A 252 27.16 82.75 -56.42
N LEU A 253 26.23 83.44 -55.76
CA LEU A 253 25.63 82.96 -54.51
C LEU A 253 24.84 81.67 -54.74
N LYS A 254 24.03 81.60 -55.80
CA LYS A 254 23.28 80.39 -56.18
C LYS A 254 24.22 79.24 -56.56
N ALA A 255 25.30 79.51 -57.29
CA ALA A 255 26.31 78.51 -57.62
C ALA A 255 27.00 77.96 -56.36
N SER A 256 27.31 78.82 -55.39
CA SER A 256 27.85 78.40 -54.09
C SER A 256 26.86 77.53 -53.30
N GLN A 257 25.58 77.92 -53.25
CA GLN A 257 24.53 77.13 -52.60
C GLN A 257 24.34 75.77 -53.27
N ILE A 258 24.30 75.72 -54.60
CA ILE A 258 24.24 74.47 -55.37
C ILE A 258 25.45 73.60 -55.08
N GLY A 259 26.66 74.17 -55.02
CA GLY A 259 27.88 73.44 -54.63
C GLY A 259 27.79 72.84 -53.23
N SER A 260 27.23 73.58 -52.25
CA SER A 260 27.03 73.06 -50.89
C SER A 260 25.99 71.92 -50.85
N LEU A 261 24.90 72.05 -51.59
CA LEU A 261 23.87 71.01 -51.69
C LEU A 261 24.43 69.76 -52.37
N GLN A 262 25.19 69.93 -53.44
CA GLN A 262 25.83 68.83 -54.16
C GLN A 262 26.86 68.10 -53.29
N ALA A 263 27.62 68.82 -52.46
CA ALA A 263 28.51 68.20 -51.47
C ALA A 263 27.73 67.36 -50.44
N THR A 264 26.62 67.90 -49.89
CA THR A 264 25.78 67.14 -48.95
C THR A 264 25.11 65.92 -49.60
N GLN A 265 24.68 66.05 -50.86
CA GLN A 265 24.12 64.95 -51.63
C GLN A 265 25.16 63.84 -51.83
N MET A 266 26.38 64.18 -52.26
CA MET A 266 27.46 63.20 -52.43
C MET A 266 27.81 62.48 -51.13
N THR A 267 27.81 63.18 -49.99
CA THR A 267 28.03 62.54 -48.68
C THR A 267 26.91 61.58 -48.31
N HIS A 268 25.65 61.92 -48.58
CA HIS A 268 24.53 61.02 -48.32
C HIS A 268 24.56 59.81 -49.27
N GLU A 269 24.87 60.01 -50.54
CA GLU A 269 25.02 58.92 -51.51
C GLU A 269 26.16 57.95 -51.15
N ALA A 270 27.26 58.45 -50.57
CA ALA A 270 28.33 57.61 -50.06
C ALA A 270 27.84 56.74 -48.88
N VAL A 271 27.14 57.33 -47.91
CA VAL A 271 26.59 56.58 -46.77
C VAL A 271 25.56 55.55 -47.23
N ILE A 272 24.72 55.87 -48.21
CA ILE A 272 23.75 54.92 -48.78
C ILE A 272 24.47 53.74 -49.42
N ARG A 273 25.53 53.98 -50.21
CA ARG A 273 26.33 52.89 -50.81
C ARG A 273 26.99 52.00 -49.77
N ASP A 274 27.52 52.58 -48.69
CA ASP A 274 28.11 51.80 -47.59
C ASP A 274 27.06 50.93 -46.88
N LEU A 275 25.86 51.47 -46.66
CA LEU A 275 24.74 50.71 -46.09
C LEU A 275 24.23 49.62 -47.04
N GLU A 276 24.23 49.86 -48.36
CA GLU A 276 23.87 48.87 -49.37
C GLU A 276 24.89 47.72 -49.44
N GLN A 277 26.19 48.02 -49.33
CA GLN A 277 27.24 47.00 -49.21
C GLN A 277 27.13 46.20 -47.92
N GLU A 278 26.79 46.84 -46.79
CA GLU A 278 26.62 46.11 -45.54
C GLU A 278 25.34 45.24 -45.57
N LYS A 279 24.27 45.72 -46.21
CA LYS A 279 23.05 44.94 -46.48
C LYS A 279 23.35 43.70 -47.34
N SER A 280 24.13 43.82 -48.41
CA SER A 280 24.49 42.67 -49.25
C SER A 280 25.37 41.68 -48.49
N ARG A 281 26.34 42.15 -47.70
CA ARG A 281 27.18 41.30 -46.84
C ARG A 281 26.38 40.51 -45.81
N LEU A 282 25.39 41.16 -45.18
CA LEU A 282 24.50 40.49 -44.23
C LEU A 282 23.59 39.47 -44.93
N LYS A 283 23.10 39.78 -46.13
CA LYS A 283 22.29 38.85 -46.94
C LYS A 283 23.07 37.58 -47.29
N ASP A 284 24.33 37.71 -47.70
CA ASP A 284 25.21 36.56 -47.97
C ASP A 284 25.52 35.74 -46.72
N LYS A 285 25.63 36.40 -45.56
CA LYS A 285 25.81 35.72 -44.27
C LYS A 285 24.57 34.91 -43.88
N VAL A 286 23.38 35.47 -44.09
CA VAL A 286 22.12 34.76 -43.83
C VAL A 286 21.98 33.55 -44.75
N LEU A 287 22.25 33.69 -46.04
CA LEU A 287 22.20 32.57 -47.00
C LEU A 287 23.12 31.42 -46.58
N ARG A 288 24.36 31.70 -46.17
CA ARG A 288 25.28 30.66 -45.67
C ARG A 288 24.77 29.95 -44.42
N LEU A 289 24.19 30.69 -43.47
CA LEU A 289 23.61 30.10 -42.26
C LEU A 289 22.37 29.25 -42.58
N GLU A 290 21.58 29.63 -43.59
CA GLU A 290 20.45 28.84 -44.07
C GLU A 290 20.89 27.54 -44.76
N GLU A 291 21.96 27.60 -45.55
CA GLU A 291 22.58 26.42 -46.17
C GLU A 291 23.14 25.46 -45.11
N GLU A 292 23.85 25.96 -44.10
CA GLU A 292 24.35 25.18 -42.96
C GLU A 292 23.22 24.54 -42.16
N ARG A 293 22.14 25.30 -41.88
CA ARG A 293 20.93 24.79 -41.23
C ARG A 293 20.29 23.66 -42.04
N GLY A 294 20.16 23.85 -43.36
CA GLY A 294 19.63 22.83 -44.26
C GLY A 294 20.50 21.56 -44.32
N ALA A 295 21.83 21.72 -44.31
CA ALA A 295 22.77 20.60 -44.26
C ALA A 295 22.67 19.81 -42.94
N LEU A 296 22.56 20.51 -41.81
CA LEU A 296 22.37 19.88 -40.49
C LEU A 296 21.03 19.16 -40.39
N GLN A 297 19.96 19.74 -40.93
CA GLN A 297 18.63 19.11 -40.96
C GLN A 297 18.64 17.82 -41.76
N LYS A 298 19.27 17.80 -42.94
CA LYS A 298 19.45 16.57 -43.75
C LYS A 298 20.27 15.51 -43.00
N LYS A 299 21.31 15.93 -42.27
CA LYS A 299 22.12 15.02 -41.44
C LYS A 299 21.32 14.41 -40.29
N SER A 300 20.43 15.18 -39.66
CA SER A 300 19.51 14.65 -38.63
C SER A 300 18.53 13.63 -39.22
N GLN A 301 17.89 13.96 -40.34
CA GLN A 301 16.92 13.08 -41.01
C GLN A 301 17.55 11.75 -41.45
N THR A 302 18.78 11.77 -41.96
CA THR A 302 19.49 10.53 -42.36
C THR A 302 19.86 9.65 -41.16
N LEU A 303 20.17 10.24 -40.00
CA LEU A 303 20.40 9.49 -38.75
C LEU A 303 19.12 8.86 -38.23
N ASP A 304 18.02 9.61 -38.21
CA ASP A 304 16.70 9.13 -37.78
C ASP A 304 16.21 7.97 -38.66
N GLU A 305 16.40 8.06 -39.98
CA GLU A 305 16.04 7.00 -40.92
C GLU A 305 16.87 5.73 -40.69
N ARG A 306 18.18 5.88 -40.41
CA ARG A 306 19.06 4.76 -40.08
C ARG A 306 18.66 4.08 -38.77
N GLN A 307 18.26 4.85 -37.76
CA GLN A 307 17.74 4.33 -36.49
C GLN A 307 16.41 3.59 -36.67
N ARG A 308 15.49 4.14 -37.47
CA ARG A 308 14.20 3.48 -37.79
C ARG A 308 14.42 2.14 -38.51
N GLN A 309 15.31 2.09 -39.48
CA GLN A 309 15.64 0.85 -40.19
C GLN A 309 16.28 -0.20 -39.27
N GLN A 310 17.10 0.23 -38.31
CA GLN A 310 17.67 -0.66 -37.31
C GLN A 310 16.61 -1.24 -36.37
N ILE A 311 15.66 -0.41 -35.89
CA ILE A 311 14.53 -0.87 -35.05
C ILE A 311 13.68 -1.89 -35.81
N LEU A 312 13.32 -1.61 -37.06
CA LEU A 312 12.52 -2.52 -37.88
C LEU A 312 13.21 -3.88 -38.12
N SER A 313 14.54 -3.89 -38.27
CA SER A 313 15.29 -5.14 -38.40
C SER A 313 15.28 -5.96 -37.10
N LEU A 314 15.35 -5.30 -35.94
CA LEU A 314 15.28 -5.95 -34.63
C LEU A 314 13.87 -6.47 -34.31
N GLU A 315 12.83 -5.75 -34.71
CA GLU A 315 11.42 -6.17 -34.56
C GLU A 315 11.09 -7.40 -35.40
N LYS A 316 11.58 -7.47 -36.65
CA LYS A 316 11.40 -8.65 -37.52
C LYS A 316 12.06 -9.92 -36.97
N VAL A 317 13.17 -9.78 -36.24
CA VAL A 317 13.85 -10.93 -35.60
C VAL A 317 13.12 -11.36 -34.31
N ARG A 318 12.38 -10.45 -33.65
CA ARG A 318 11.69 -10.71 -32.37
C ARG A 318 10.31 -11.35 -32.53
N ILE A 319 9.65 -11.19 -33.68
CA ILE A 319 8.33 -11.78 -33.94
C ILE A 319 8.50 -13.05 -34.76
N ASN A 320 8.73 -14.18 -34.08
CA ASN A 320 8.53 -15.49 -34.68
C ASN A 320 7.03 -15.84 -34.60
N PRO A 321 6.27 -15.84 -35.72
CA PRO A 321 4.81 -15.92 -35.71
C PRO A 321 4.26 -17.22 -35.08
N ILE A 322 5.05 -18.29 -35.06
CA ILE A 322 4.70 -19.57 -34.42
C ILE A 322 4.71 -19.42 -32.89
N GLN A 323 5.64 -18.65 -32.35
CA GLN A 323 5.80 -18.48 -30.91
C GLN A 323 4.70 -17.59 -30.32
N PHE A 324 4.23 -16.59 -31.08
CA PHE A 324 3.09 -15.77 -30.71
C PHE A 324 1.79 -16.59 -30.60
N GLN A 325 1.53 -17.50 -31.55
CA GLN A 325 0.36 -18.39 -31.49
C GLN A 325 0.38 -19.37 -30.32
N ILE A 326 1.57 -19.83 -29.91
CA ILE A 326 1.72 -20.71 -28.75
C ILE A 326 1.39 -19.95 -27.46
N TYR A 327 1.93 -18.74 -27.29
CA TYR A 327 1.63 -17.91 -26.12
C TYR A 327 0.16 -17.47 -26.06
N GLU A 328 -0.47 -17.19 -27.20
CA GLU A 328 -1.89 -16.87 -27.26
C GLU A 328 -2.77 -18.05 -26.82
N LYS A 329 -2.43 -19.27 -27.25
CA LYS A 329 -3.12 -20.49 -26.86
C LYS A 329 -2.90 -20.85 -25.39
N GLU A 330 -1.70 -20.62 -24.86
CA GLU A 330 -1.38 -20.78 -23.44
C GLU A 330 -2.17 -19.78 -22.57
N LEU A 331 -2.27 -18.51 -22.99
CA LEU A 331 -3.06 -17.49 -22.31
C LEU A 331 -4.56 -17.81 -22.31
N MET A 332 -5.07 -18.42 -23.38
CA MET A 332 -6.46 -18.83 -23.47
C MET A 332 -6.76 -20.03 -22.55
N ASN A 333 -5.85 -21.00 -22.49
CA ASN A 333 -5.94 -22.14 -21.57
C ASN A 333 -5.83 -21.71 -20.11
N LEU A 334 -4.98 -20.72 -19.81
CA LEU A 334 -4.81 -20.21 -18.45
C LEU A 334 -6.09 -19.50 -17.97
N ARG A 335 -6.74 -18.71 -18.84
CA ARG A 335 -8.05 -18.10 -18.55
C ARG A 335 -9.13 -19.14 -18.29
N ALA A 336 -9.23 -20.19 -19.11
CA ALA A 336 -10.20 -21.26 -18.92
C ALA A 336 -10.02 -21.97 -17.58
N ARG A 337 -8.77 -22.23 -17.16
CA ARG A 337 -8.49 -22.81 -15.84
C ARG A 337 -8.90 -21.88 -14.69
N TYR A 338 -8.61 -20.58 -14.78
CA TYR A 338 -9.06 -19.63 -13.77
C TYR A 338 -10.60 -19.55 -13.69
N GLU A 339 -11.31 -19.65 -14.82
CA GLU A 339 -12.77 -19.71 -14.83
C GLU A 339 -13.30 -21.01 -14.19
N GLU A 340 -12.67 -22.16 -14.45
CA GLU A 340 -13.02 -23.43 -13.81
C GLU A 340 -12.72 -23.42 -12.30
N ASP A 341 -11.57 -22.91 -11.87
CA ASP A 341 -11.18 -22.83 -10.46
C ASP A 341 -12.12 -21.87 -9.70
N THR A 342 -12.45 -20.72 -10.29
CA THR A 342 -13.42 -19.79 -9.67
C THR A 342 -14.83 -20.38 -9.59
N ALA A 343 -15.25 -21.18 -10.57
CA ALA A 343 -16.51 -21.92 -10.50
C ALA A 343 -16.47 -23.01 -9.41
N TYR A 344 -15.35 -23.74 -9.30
CA TYR A 344 -15.14 -24.75 -8.28
C TYR A 344 -15.16 -24.17 -6.86
N PHE A 345 -14.46 -23.06 -6.61
CA PHE A 345 -14.48 -22.40 -5.30
C PHE A 345 -15.86 -21.89 -4.93
N LYS A 346 -16.60 -21.31 -5.87
CA LYS A 346 -17.99 -20.87 -5.65
C LYS A 346 -18.89 -22.05 -5.25
N ASP A 347 -18.77 -23.18 -5.95
CA ASP A 347 -19.54 -24.38 -5.64
C ASP A 347 -19.13 -25.01 -4.30
N ALA A 348 -17.84 -25.04 -3.98
CA ALA A 348 -17.34 -25.50 -2.67
C ALA A 348 -17.84 -24.61 -1.51
N HIS A 349 -17.87 -23.29 -1.69
CA HIS A 349 -18.44 -22.36 -0.72
C HIS A 349 -19.94 -22.55 -0.55
N SER A 350 -20.69 -22.75 -1.64
CA SER A 350 -22.12 -23.06 -1.58
C SER A 350 -22.38 -24.35 -0.80
N ARG A 351 -21.63 -25.42 -1.11
CA ARG A 351 -21.74 -26.71 -0.41
C ARG A 351 -21.40 -26.61 1.08
N ALA A 352 -20.41 -25.80 1.45
CA ALA A 352 -20.05 -25.57 2.85
C ALA A 352 -21.16 -24.81 3.61
N LEU A 353 -21.78 -23.80 2.98
CA LEU A 353 -22.93 -23.08 3.55
C LEU A 353 -24.15 -24.00 3.73
N ASP A 354 -24.42 -24.87 2.76
CA ASP A 354 -25.49 -25.86 2.85
C ASP A 354 -25.24 -26.90 3.95
N GLU A 355 -23.99 -27.32 4.13
CA GLU A 355 -23.58 -28.21 5.21
C GLU A 355 -23.76 -27.57 6.59
N ILE A 356 -23.32 -26.32 6.77
CA ILE A 356 -23.51 -25.57 8.02
C ILE A 356 -25.01 -25.38 8.31
N SER A 357 -25.80 -25.04 7.29
CA SER A 357 -27.25 -24.88 7.41
C SER A 357 -27.95 -26.19 7.79
N ARG A 358 -27.53 -27.33 7.22
CA ARG A 358 -28.02 -28.66 7.61
C ARG A 358 -27.63 -29.02 9.04
N LYS A 359 -26.41 -28.74 9.47
CA LYS A 359 -25.96 -28.96 10.85
C LYS A 359 -26.74 -28.11 11.85
N HIS A 360 -27.00 -26.85 11.53
CA HIS A 360 -27.82 -25.97 12.37
C HIS A 360 -29.26 -26.50 12.49
N ARG A 361 -29.86 -26.96 11.37
CA ARG A 361 -31.20 -27.57 11.38
C ARG A 361 -31.25 -28.85 12.22
N ALA A 362 -30.27 -29.75 12.06
CA ALA A 362 -30.18 -30.97 12.85
C ALA A 362 -29.96 -30.69 14.35
N ALA A 363 -29.16 -29.67 14.69
CA ALA A 363 -28.98 -29.24 16.08
C ALA A 363 -30.30 -28.71 16.68
N LEU A 364 -31.06 -27.91 15.93
CA LEU A 364 -32.38 -27.44 16.34
C LEU A 364 -33.36 -28.60 16.56
N GLU A 365 -33.45 -29.54 15.60
CA GLU A 365 -34.30 -30.73 15.72
C GLU A 365 -33.91 -31.60 16.93
N ASN A 366 -32.60 -31.78 17.19
CA ASN A 366 -32.13 -32.50 18.37
C ASN A 366 -32.49 -31.79 19.68
N THR A 367 -32.34 -30.46 19.76
CA THR A 367 -32.74 -29.69 20.95
C THR A 367 -34.25 -29.74 21.17
N GLN A 368 -35.05 -29.68 20.11
CA GLN A 368 -36.51 -29.84 20.19
C GLN A 368 -36.89 -31.25 20.64
N SER A 369 -36.28 -32.29 20.07
CA SER A 369 -36.51 -33.68 20.47
C SER A 369 -36.11 -33.93 21.93
N PHE A 370 -35.00 -33.36 22.39
CA PHE A 370 -34.58 -33.45 23.79
C PHE A 370 -35.56 -32.75 24.72
N SER A 371 -35.99 -31.53 24.38
CA SER A 371 -37.00 -30.79 25.15
C SER A 371 -38.35 -31.54 25.17
N GLU A 372 -38.73 -32.20 24.09
CA GLU A 372 -39.97 -32.97 24.00
C GLU A 372 -39.89 -34.26 24.84
N LYS A 373 -38.74 -34.95 24.82
CA LYS A 373 -38.49 -36.10 25.71
C LYS A 373 -38.50 -35.71 27.18
N GLU A 374 -37.89 -34.59 27.54
CA GLU A 374 -37.88 -34.11 28.92
C GLU A 374 -39.28 -33.68 29.39
N LYS A 375 -40.04 -33.00 28.52
CA LYS A 375 -41.46 -32.70 28.77
C LYS A 375 -42.26 -33.99 29.01
N ASN A 376 -42.10 -35.00 28.16
CA ASN A 376 -42.82 -36.27 28.30
C ASN A 376 -42.40 -37.03 29.57
N ARG A 377 -41.12 -36.98 29.93
CA ARG A 377 -40.62 -37.54 31.19
C ARG A 377 -41.24 -36.86 32.40
N LEU A 378 -41.27 -35.52 32.43
CA LEU A 378 -41.90 -34.75 33.51
C LEU A 378 -43.41 -35.03 33.60
N LEU A 379 -44.08 -35.22 32.46
CA LEU A 379 -45.48 -35.65 32.43
C LEU A 379 -45.66 -37.04 33.05
N SER A 380 -44.83 -38.02 32.72
CA SER A 380 -44.89 -39.35 33.34
C SER A 380 -44.52 -39.36 34.82
N GLU A 381 -43.55 -38.54 35.25
CA GLU A 381 -43.21 -38.37 36.67
C GLU A 381 -44.39 -37.77 37.46
N MET A 382 -45.09 -36.78 36.87
CA MET A 382 -46.33 -36.23 37.44
C MET A 382 -47.45 -37.28 37.50
N GLU A 383 -47.65 -38.07 36.45
CA GLU A 383 -48.62 -39.17 36.43
C GLU A 383 -48.31 -40.22 37.52
N GLU A 384 -47.04 -40.61 37.69
CA GLU A 384 -46.63 -41.55 38.72
C GLU A 384 -46.84 -40.99 40.14
N GLN A 385 -46.59 -39.69 40.34
CA GLN A 385 -46.90 -39.02 41.61
C GLN A 385 -48.41 -39.05 41.90
N PHE A 386 -49.25 -38.74 40.91
CA PHE A 386 -50.69 -38.85 41.06
C PHE A 386 -51.14 -40.28 41.36
N GLU A 387 -50.51 -41.27 40.74
CA GLU A 387 -50.82 -42.69 40.97
C GLU A 387 -50.45 -43.13 42.40
N LYS A 388 -49.31 -42.67 42.92
CA LYS A 388 -48.88 -42.90 44.32
C LYS A 388 -49.78 -42.22 45.34
N GLU A 389 -50.16 -40.97 45.09
CA GLU A 389 -51.12 -40.27 45.95
C GLU A 389 -52.46 -41.00 45.95
N ARG A 390 -52.94 -41.42 44.77
CA ARG A 390 -54.17 -42.21 44.61
C ARG A 390 -54.10 -43.52 45.38
N SER A 391 -53.00 -44.28 45.30
CA SER A 391 -52.86 -45.53 46.04
C SER A 391 -52.78 -45.30 47.56
N SER A 392 -52.07 -44.26 48.01
CA SER A 392 -52.02 -43.91 49.44
C SER A 392 -53.40 -43.52 50.00
N LEU A 393 -54.21 -42.80 49.21
CA LEU A 393 -55.57 -42.45 49.58
C LEU A 393 -56.49 -43.67 49.59
N GLU A 394 -56.31 -44.61 48.66
CA GLU A 394 -57.07 -45.86 48.66
C GLU A 394 -56.69 -46.76 49.84
N GLU A 395 -55.41 -46.79 50.25
CA GLU A 395 -54.95 -47.47 51.47
C GLU A 395 -55.50 -46.82 52.75
N GLN A 396 -55.49 -45.48 52.84
CA GLN A 396 -56.12 -44.78 53.96
C GLN A 396 -57.62 -45.08 54.04
N LYS A 397 -58.29 -45.15 52.88
CA LYS A 397 -59.70 -45.51 52.78
C LYS A 397 -59.96 -46.98 53.15
N SER A 398 -59.04 -47.91 52.87
CA SER A 398 -59.18 -49.31 53.31
C SER A 398 -58.94 -49.45 54.82
N LEU A 399 -57.95 -48.75 55.38
CA LEU A 399 -57.71 -48.72 56.82
C LEU A 399 -58.90 -48.14 57.59
N LEU A 400 -59.47 -47.03 57.11
CA LEU A 400 -60.68 -46.46 57.70
C LEU A 400 -61.90 -47.40 57.57
N ARG A 401 -61.98 -48.22 56.52
CA ARG A 401 -63.01 -49.26 56.40
C ARG A 401 -62.79 -50.39 57.41
N GLU A 402 -61.56 -50.86 57.58
CA GLU A 402 -61.22 -51.87 58.58
C GLU A 402 -61.48 -51.37 60.00
N GLU A 403 -61.15 -50.11 60.30
CA GLU A 403 -61.49 -49.48 61.59
C GLU A 403 -63.02 -49.43 61.81
N LEU A 404 -63.79 -49.05 60.79
CA LEU A 404 -65.26 -49.05 60.85
C LEU A 404 -65.83 -50.45 61.05
N ASP A 405 -65.28 -51.46 60.39
CA ASP A 405 -65.73 -52.85 60.52
C ASP A 405 -65.31 -53.44 61.88
N SER A 406 -64.13 -53.09 62.42
CA SER A 406 -63.73 -53.46 63.79
C SER A 406 -64.61 -52.81 64.86
N LEU A 407 -65.00 -51.55 64.67
CA LEU A 407 -65.93 -50.84 65.54
C LEU A 407 -67.33 -51.46 65.48
N ARG A 408 -67.77 -51.90 64.30
CA ARG A 408 -69.02 -52.65 64.12
C ARG A 408 -68.93 -54.01 64.83
N GLU A 409 -67.85 -54.77 64.66
CA GLU A 409 -67.65 -56.04 65.34
C GLU A 409 -67.57 -55.87 66.86
N GLU A 410 -66.89 -54.84 67.37
CA GLU A 410 -66.87 -54.50 68.80
C GLU A 410 -68.24 -54.12 69.34
N LEU A 411 -69.02 -53.32 68.61
CA LEU A 411 -70.40 -52.98 68.98
C LEU A 411 -71.29 -54.24 68.98
N THR A 412 -71.06 -55.15 68.03
CA THR A 412 -71.79 -56.42 67.95
C THR A 412 -71.37 -57.38 69.07
N ALA A 413 -70.08 -57.40 69.45
CA ALA A 413 -69.56 -58.15 70.58
C ALA A 413 -70.05 -57.58 71.92
N LYS A 414 -70.10 -56.26 72.08
CA LYS A 414 -70.66 -55.57 73.27
C LYS A 414 -72.18 -55.78 73.37
N LEU A 415 -72.91 -55.83 72.25
CA LEU A 415 -74.33 -56.20 72.21
C LEU A 415 -74.53 -57.69 72.62
N ASN A 416 -73.64 -58.58 72.19
CA ASN A 416 -73.69 -59.99 72.55
C ASN A 416 -73.24 -60.26 74.00
N MET A 417 -72.29 -59.50 74.53
CA MET A 417 -71.90 -59.51 75.95
C MET A 417 -73.00 -58.94 76.85
N ALA A 418 -73.70 -57.88 76.41
CA ALA A 418 -74.88 -57.34 77.08
C ALA A 418 -76.09 -58.31 77.04
N ASN A 419 -76.17 -59.18 76.03
CA ASN A 419 -77.19 -60.24 75.94
C ASN A 419 -76.82 -61.53 76.72
N SER A 420 -75.61 -61.66 77.28
CA SER A 420 -75.15 -62.86 78.01
C SER A 420 -74.95 -62.68 79.52
N GLU A 421 -75.17 -61.49 80.10
CA GLU A 421 -74.99 -61.24 81.55
C GLU A 421 -76.22 -60.64 82.28
N GLU A 422 -77.43 -60.74 81.72
CA GLU A 422 -78.64 -60.30 82.44
C GLU A 422 -79.84 -61.25 82.30
N LEU A 423 -79.66 -62.51 82.72
CA LEU A 423 -80.75 -63.47 82.96
C LEU A 423 -80.46 -64.43 84.15
N MET A 424 -80.45 -63.93 85.39
CA MET A 424 -81.36 -64.38 86.47
C MET A 424 -81.08 -63.77 87.86
N LYS A 425 -82.06 -62.94 88.30
CA LYS A 425 -82.68 -62.81 89.65
C LYS A 425 -81.77 -62.37 90.80
N GLN A 426 -82.09 -61.38 91.65
CA GLN A 426 -83.36 -60.74 92.05
C GLN A 426 -82.98 -59.55 92.95
N GLY A 427 -83.85 -58.54 93.09
CA GLY A 427 -83.68 -57.55 94.15
C GLY A 427 -84.74 -56.46 94.13
N GLU A 428 -85.92 -56.76 94.66
CA GLU A 428 -86.95 -55.78 94.98
C GLU A 428 -86.41 -54.68 95.94
N GLN A 429 -86.94 -53.46 95.77
CA GLN A 429 -86.88 -52.28 96.65
C GLN A 429 -85.64 -51.36 96.57
N GLY A 430 -85.83 -50.22 95.87
CA GLY A 430 -84.92 -49.06 95.92
C GLY A 430 -85.31 -47.88 95.04
N LEU A 431 -86.61 -47.66 94.78
CA LEU A 431 -87.17 -46.58 93.94
C LEU A 431 -87.09 -45.18 94.58
N SER A 432 -85.91 -44.79 95.07
CA SER A 432 -85.64 -43.42 95.56
C SER A 432 -84.16 -43.00 95.55
N SER A 433 -83.26 -43.82 94.99
CA SER A 433 -81.83 -43.44 94.77
C SER A 433 -81.44 -43.31 93.30
N ALA A 434 -82.30 -43.73 92.37
CA ALA A 434 -82.04 -43.68 90.92
C ALA A 434 -82.21 -42.26 90.33
N GLU A 435 -83.07 -41.40 90.90
CA GLU A 435 -83.26 -40.02 90.42
C GLU A 435 -82.05 -39.11 90.70
N GLY A 436 -81.41 -39.26 91.86
CA GLY A 436 -80.18 -38.52 92.20
C GLY A 436 -78.96 -38.94 91.37
N HIS A 437 -78.81 -40.25 91.08
CA HIS A 437 -77.74 -40.74 90.22
C HIS A 437 -77.95 -40.37 88.74
N ILE A 438 -79.19 -40.38 88.24
CA ILE A 438 -79.50 -39.93 86.88
C ILE A 438 -79.31 -38.41 86.74
N SER A 439 -79.67 -37.61 87.75
CA SER A 439 -79.39 -36.16 87.74
C SER A 439 -77.89 -35.87 87.74
N ASN A 440 -77.12 -36.54 88.61
CA ASN A 440 -75.66 -36.36 88.66
C ASN A 440 -74.96 -36.83 87.38
N LEU A 441 -75.43 -37.92 86.75
CA LEU A 441 -74.92 -38.39 85.45
C LEU A 441 -75.30 -37.45 84.30
N LYS A 442 -76.52 -36.90 84.29
CA LYS A 442 -76.93 -35.89 83.30
C LYS A 442 -76.18 -34.58 83.47
N ASP A 443 -75.92 -34.13 84.70
CA ASP A 443 -75.12 -32.95 84.98
C ASP A 443 -73.64 -33.17 84.64
N ALA A 444 -73.10 -34.36 84.90
CA ALA A 444 -71.76 -34.74 84.45
C ALA A 444 -71.66 -34.83 82.92
N GLN A 445 -72.66 -35.41 82.26
CA GLN A 445 -72.74 -35.47 80.80
C GLN A 445 -72.81 -34.06 80.20
N LYS A 446 -73.61 -33.16 80.78
CA LYS A 446 -73.72 -31.77 80.33
C LYS A 446 -72.40 -31.01 80.51
N LYS A 447 -71.73 -31.15 81.65
CA LYS A 447 -70.41 -30.55 81.90
C LYS A 447 -69.34 -31.07 80.94
N LEU A 448 -69.31 -32.37 80.68
CA LEU A 448 -68.39 -32.95 79.70
C LEU A 448 -68.67 -32.47 78.27
N LEU A 449 -69.95 -32.26 77.91
CA LEU A 449 -70.33 -31.64 76.63
C LEU A 449 -69.88 -30.18 76.55
N GLU A 450 -70.08 -29.40 77.60
CA GLU A 450 -69.62 -28.01 77.69
C GLU A 450 -68.07 -27.92 77.63
N GLU A 451 -67.35 -28.82 78.30
CA GLU A 451 -65.89 -28.92 78.23
C GLU A 451 -65.40 -29.37 76.85
N LEU A 452 -66.10 -30.31 76.21
CA LEU A 452 -65.81 -30.75 74.85
C LEU A 452 -66.03 -29.62 73.84
N ASP A 453 -67.11 -28.86 73.99
CA ASP A 453 -67.38 -27.72 73.11
C ASP A 453 -66.42 -26.55 73.37
N ALA A 454 -66.01 -26.32 74.63
CA ALA A 454 -64.97 -25.34 74.98
C ALA A 454 -63.56 -25.75 74.49
N THR A 455 -63.23 -27.04 74.46
CA THR A 455 -61.97 -27.53 73.89
C THR A 455 -61.99 -27.47 72.37
N ARG A 456 -63.12 -27.82 71.73
CA ARG A 456 -63.32 -27.61 70.28
C ARG A 456 -63.24 -26.14 69.89
N ALA A 457 -63.82 -25.23 70.69
CA ALA A 457 -63.72 -23.80 70.46
C ALA A 457 -62.27 -23.31 70.56
N ARG A 458 -61.55 -23.68 71.63
CA ARG A 458 -60.11 -23.37 71.77
C ARG A 458 -59.27 -23.95 70.65
N LEU A 459 -59.55 -25.19 70.20
CA LEU A 459 -58.83 -25.79 69.08
C LEU A 459 -59.06 -24.99 67.78
N ARG A 460 -60.30 -24.58 67.50
CA ARG A 460 -60.61 -23.69 66.36
C ARG A 460 -59.91 -22.35 66.47
N GLU A 461 -59.88 -21.74 67.65
CA GLU A 461 -59.15 -20.48 67.88
C GLU A 461 -57.65 -20.65 67.66
N THR A 462 -57.04 -21.71 68.19
CA THR A 462 -55.61 -22.00 67.96
C THR A 462 -55.31 -22.32 66.50
N SER A 463 -56.21 -23.03 65.80
CA SER A 463 -56.09 -23.30 64.37
C SER A 463 -56.18 -22.02 63.55
N ASN A 464 -57.14 -21.13 63.88
CA ASN A 464 -57.29 -19.85 63.21
C ASN A 464 -56.08 -18.94 63.46
N LEU A 465 -55.54 -18.93 64.68
CA LEU A 465 -54.34 -18.17 65.02
C LEU A 465 -53.11 -18.73 64.27
N LEU A 466 -52.98 -20.05 64.16
CA LEU A 466 -51.91 -20.69 63.38
C LEU A 466 -52.00 -20.30 61.90
N THR A 467 -53.20 -20.34 61.30
CA THR A 467 -53.40 -19.90 59.91
C THR A 467 -53.10 -18.42 59.73
N ALA A 468 -53.48 -17.56 60.69
CA ALA A 468 -53.17 -16.13 60.64
C ALA A 468 -51.65 -15.88 60.73
N LEU A 469 -50.96 -16.53 61.67
CA LEU A 469 -49.50 -16.42 61.80
C LEU A 469 -48.76 -16.98 60.58
N GLN A 470 -49.28 -18.04 59.95
CA GLN A 470 -48.74 -18.59 58.72
C GLN A 470 -48.89 -17.60 57.55
N GLY A 471 -50.05 -16.95 57.42
CA GLY A 471 -50.26 -15.86 56.45
C GLY A 471 -49.38 -14.63 56.72
N GLU A 472 -49.17 -14.26 57.97
CA GLU A 472 -48.24 -13.18 58.35
C GLU A 472 -46.78 -13.53 58.01
N MET A 473 -46.36 -14.78 58.23
CA MET A 473 -45.04 -15.26 57.83
C MET A 473 -44.84 -15.21 56.31
N GLU A 474 -45.82 -15.67 55.55
CA GLU A 474 -45.79 -15.68 54.08
C GLU A 474 -45.77 -14.25 53.51
N THR A 475 -46.55 -13.33 54.08
CA THR A 475 -46.54 -11.92 53.67
C THR A 475 -45.22 -11.23 54.04
N GLN A 476 -44.64 -11.50 55.21
CA GLN A 476 -43.31 -10.98 55.58
C GLN A 476 -42.21 -11.52 54.65
N LYS A 477 -42.28 -12.81 54.29
CA LYS A 477 -41.35 -13.42 53.32
C LYS A 477 -41.46 -12.76 51.95
N GLN A 478 -42.67 -12.59 51.43
CA GLN A 478 -42.91 -11.90 50.16
C GLN A 478 -42.43 -10.44 50.21
N GLN A 479 -42.65 -9.72 51.31
CA GLN A 479 -42.15 -8.35 51.49
C GLN A 479 -40.63 -8.28 51.53
N HIS A 480 -39.97 -9.22 52.20
CA HIS A 480 -38.51 -9.30 52.23
C HIS A 480 -37.94 -9.62 50.84
N ASP A 481 -38.53 -10.59 50.14
CA ASP A 481 -38.12 -10.98 48.79
C ASP A 481 -38.30 -9.80 47.81
N ALA A 482 -39.42 -9.08 47.90
CA ALA A 482 -39.65 -7.87 47.10
C ALA A 482 -38.61 -6.77 47.39
N LYS A 483 -38.32 -6.50 48.67
CA LYS A 483 -37.27 -5.53 49.05
C LYS A 483 -35.91 -5.93 48.50
N LEU A 484 -35.56 -7.21 48.59
CA LEU A 484 -34.29 -7.74 48.11
C LEU A 484 -34.13 -7.62 46.59
N ILE A 485 -35.22 -7.80 45.83
CA ILE A 485 -35.24 -7.54 44.39
C ILE A 485 -35.03 -6.05 44.12
N THR A 486 -35.79 -5.16 44.78
CA THR A 486 -35.67 -3.71 44.57
C THR A 486 -34.27 -3.18 44.90
N THR A 487 -33.64 -3.65 45.99
CA THR A 487 -32.28 -3.23 46.35
C THR A 487 -31.26 -3.72 45.33
N LYS A 488 -31.42 -4.95 44.81
CA LYS A 488 -30.55 -5.48 43.75
C LYS A 488 -30.70 -4.71 42.45
N GLU A 489 -31.93 -4.32 42.09
CA GLU A 489 -32.19 -3.50 40.91
C GLU A 489 -31.60 -2.09 41.05
N GLU A 490 -31.72 -1.46 42.22
CA GLU A 490 -31.10 -0.16 42.50
C GLU A 490 -29.57 -0.21 42.46
N GLU A 491 -28.96 -1.26 43.02
CA GLU A 491 -27.50 -1.47 42.95
C GLU A 491 -27.05 -1.71 41.51
N LYS A 492 -27.78 -2.52 40.74
CA LYS A 492 -27.52 -2.73 39.32
C LYS A 492 -27.58 -1.42 38.54
N LEU A 493 -28.62 -0.61 38.73
CA LEU A 493 -28.74 0.70 38.08
C LEU A 493 -27.59 1.65 38.45
N LYS A 494 -27.12 1.62 39.70
CA LYS A 494 -25.94 2.41 40.13
C LYS A 494 -24.67 1.93 39.43
N MET A 495 -24.46 0.63 39.33
CA MET A 495 -23.31 0.05 38.63
C MET A 495 -23.34 0.37 37.13
N ASP A 496 -24.50 0.22 36.49
CA ASP A 496 -24.69 0.55 35.07
C ASP A 496 -24.44 2.04 34.82
N LYS A 497 -24.90 2.92 35.72
CA LYS A 497 -24.63 4.36 35.63
C LYS A 497 -23.15 4.69 35.78
N MET A 498 -22.45 4.08 36.74
CA MET A 498 -21.01 4.28 36.91
C MET A 498 -20.21 3.75 35.71
N ALA A 499 -20.60 2.60 35.15
CA ALA A 499 -20.00 2.06 33.94
C ALA A 499 -20.16 3.04 32.76
N LEU A 500 -21.37 3.56 32.55
CA LEU A 500 -21.64 4.54 31.49
C LEU A 500 -20.84 5.85 31.69
N GLU A 501 -20.76 6.36 32.92
CA GLU A 501 -19.97 7.56 33.23
C GLU A 501 -18.48 7.35 32.95
N LEU A 502 -17.95 6.17 33.25
CA LEU A 502 -16.57 5.81 32.92
C LEU A 502 -16.38 5.70 31.41
N GLU A 503 -17.27 5.00 30.70
CA GLU A 503 -17.22 4.89 29.24
C GLU A 503 -17.26 6.27 28.55
N LEU A 504 -18.12 7.17 29.01
CA LEU A 504 -18.19 8.55 28.52
C LEU A 504 -16.91 9.34 28.78
N LYS A 505 -16.31 9.20 29.98
CA LYS A 505 -15.02 9.85 30.30
C LYS A 505 -13.87 9.30 29.45
N TRP A 506 -13.82 7.98 29.26
CA TRP A 506 -12.80 7.33 28.43
C TRP A 506 -12.93 7.72 26.96
N THR A 507 -14.14 7.71 26.41
CA THR A 507 -14.40 8.13 25.03
C THR A 507 -14.08 9.60 24.82
N GLU A 508 -14.44 10.48 25.76
CA GLU A 508 -14.11 11.91 25.68
C GLU A 508 -12.59 12.16 25.78
N THR A 509 -11.90 11.46 26.67
CA THR A 509 -10.43 11.56 26.80
C THR A 509 -9.74 11.09 25.52
N LEU A 510 -10.15 9.93 24.98
CA LEU A 510 -9.62 9.42 23.72
C LEU A 510 -9.88 10.39 22.56
N ARG A 511 -11.08 10.99 22.51
CA ARG A 511 -11.44 11.99 21.50
C ARG A 511 -10.55 13.24 21.60
N GLN A 512 -10.26 13.71 22.82
CA GLN A 512 -9.38 14.86 23.05
C GLN A 512 -7.93 14.56 22.65
N GLU A 513 -7.39 13.40 23.02
CA GLU A 513 -6.04 12.99 22.62
C GLU A 513 -5.93 12.79 21.10
N CYS A 514 -6.94 12.19 20.46
CA CYS A 514 -7.01 12.11 19.01
C CYS A 514 -7.08 13.49 18.35
N LYS A 515 -7.73 14.47 18.98
CA LYS A 515 -7.80 15.84 18.49
C LYS A 515 -6.42 16.51 18.60
N LYS A 516 -5.73 16.39 19.75
CA LYS A 516 -4.39 16.93 19.96
C LYS A 516 -3.38 16.35 18.96
N LEU A 517 -3.33 15.03 18.80
CA LEU A 517 -2.42 14.38 17.84
C LEU A 517 -2.66 14.85 16.39
N ARG A 518 -3.93 15.11 16.02
CA ARG A 518 -4.25 15.68 14.69
C ARG A 518 -3.85 17.15 14.54
N GLU A 519 -3.83 17.90 15.64
CA GLU A 519 -3.38 19.29 15.65
C GLU A 519 -1.85 19.35 15.58
N GLU A 520 -1.15 18.55 16.40
CA GLU A 520 0.30 18.41 16.37
C GLU A 520 0.82 17.97 15.00
N LEU A 521 0.21 16.93 14.40
CA LEU A 521 0.59 16.48 13.05
C LEU A 521 0.37 17.55 11.98
N ARG A 522 -0.66 18.40 12.16
CA ARG A 522 -0.94 19.51 11.23
C ARG A 522 0.08 20.63 11.39
N GLU A 523 0.44 20.95 12.63
CA GLU A 523 1.46 21.95 12.94
C GLU A 523 2.84 21.51 12.41
N GLU A 524 3.21 20.24 12.60
CA GLU A 524 4.45 19.68 12.05
C GLU A 524 4.45 19.74 10.51
N HIS A 525 3.32 19.40 9.87
CA HIS A 525 3.21 19.50 8.42
C HIS A 525 3.35 20.95 7.91
N GLU A 526 2.70 21.91 8.57
CA GLU A 526 2.81 23.33 8.23
C GLU A 526 4.23 23.86 8.48
N GLU A 527 4.90 23.42 9.54
CA GLU A 527 6.28 23.83 9.82
C GLU A 527 7.27 23.25 8.81
N ASN A 528 7.13 21.97 8.45
CA ASN A 528 7.90 21.33 7.39
C ASN A 528 7.65 21.99 6.02
N LYS A 529 6.42 22.41 5.75
CA LYS A 529 6.09 23.18 4.54
C LYS A 529 6.74 24.56 4.57
N ARG A 530 6.72 25.28 5.70
CA ARG A 530 7.37 26.59 5.86
C ARG A 530 8.89 26.49 5.69
N SER A 531 9.52 25.48 6.29
CA SER A 531 10.97 25.27 6.18
C SER A 531 11.37 24.93 4.74
N ALA A 532 10.63 24.05 4.06
CA ALA A 532 10.86 23.73 2.65
C ALA A 532 10.68 24.93 1.72
N LEU A 533 9.65 25.75 1.94
CA LEU A 533 9.44 26.99 1.17
C LEU A 533 10.55 28.00 1.41
N THR A 534 11.03 28.12 2.66
CA THR A 534 12.13 29.01 3.01
C THR A 534 13.44 28.57 2.34
N GLN A 535 13.74 27.26 2.36
CA GLN A 535 14.90 26.71 1.67
C GLN A 535 14.83 26.91 0.15
N LEU A 536 13.65 26.68 -0.46
CA LEU A 536 13.46 26.91 -1.89
C LEU A 536 13.66 28.39 -2.25
N ALA A 537 13.16 29.31 -1.44
CA ALA A 537 13.37 30.74 -1.64
C ALA A 537 14.85 31.12 -1.55
N GLN A 538 15.56 30.63 -0.52
CA GLN A 538 16.99 30.85 -0.36
C GLN A 538 17.80 30.31 -1.55
N ASN A 539 17.48 29.10 -2.05
CA ASN A 539 18.16 28.53 -3.21
C ASN A 539 17.91 29.36 -4.47
N LYS A 540 16.68 29.81 -4.70
CA LYS A 540 16.35 30.69 -5.83
C LYS A 540 17.10 32.01 -5.75
N ASP A 541 17.16 32.63 -4.57
CA ASP A 541 17.89 33.88 -4.39
C ASP A 541 19.39 33.69 -4.63
N GLN A 542 19.97 32.58 -4.18
CA GLN A 542 21.37 32.25 -4.43
C GLN A 542 21.66 32.00 -5.92
N GLU A 543 20.80 31.27 -6.63
CA GLU A 543 20.90 31.07 -8.08
C GLU A 543 20.80 32.40 -8.84
N MET A 544 19.85 33.25 -8.45
CA MET A 544 19.68 34.58 -9.04
C MET A 544 20.88 35.48 -8.77
N CYS A 545 21.47 35.45 -7.57
CA CYS A 545 22.70 36.19 -7.26
C CYS A 545 23.88 35.66 -8.09
N SER A 546 24.05 34.34 -8.18
CA SER A 546 25.12 33.72 -8.96
C SER A 546 25.00 34.05 -10.45
N ALA A 547 23.79 34.03 -10.99
CA ALA A 547 23.52 34.42 -12.37
C ALA A 547 23.79 35.91 -12.60
N ARG A 548 23.35 36.79 -11.69
CA ARG A 548 23.64 38.23 -11.75
C ARG A 548 25.14 38.49 -11.75
N GLU A 549 25.89 37.88 -10.84
CA GLU A 549 27.35 38.01 -10.77
C GLU A 549 28.04 37.49 -12.03
N SER A 550 27.58 36.37 -12.59
CA SER A 550 28.13 35.83 -13.83
C SER A 550 27.89 36.75 -15.03
N TRP A 551 26.70 37.33 -15.13
CA TRP A 551 26.39 38.32 -16.16
C TRP A 551 27.18 39.61 -15.95
N GLN A 552 27.33 40.05 -14.71
CA GLN A 552 28.09 41.25 -14.37
C GLN A 552 29.56 41.09 -14.75
N ARG A 553 30.18 39.94 -14.42
CA ARG A 553 31.52 39.60 -14.91
C ARG A 553 31.60 39.62 -16.44
N LYS A 554 30.59 39.09 -17.14
CA LYS A 554 30.59 39.11 -18.60
C LYS A 554 30.49 40.53 -19.18
N VAL A 555 29.74 41.41 -18.54
CA VAL A 555 29.66 42.83 -18.90
C VAL A 555 31.00 43.51 -18.66
N GLU A 556 31.66 43.25 -17.54
CA GLU A 556 33.00 43.76 -17.22
C GLU A 556 34.03 43.32 -18.26
N ASP A 557 34.07 42.03 -18.62
CA ASP A 557 34.96 41.51 -19.65
C ASP A 557 34.73 42.19 -21.02
N LEU A 558 33.46 42.39 -21.40
CA LEU A 558 33.12 43.04 -22.67
C LEU A 558 33.51 44.53 -22.65
N LEU A 559 33.35 45.22 -21.51
CA LEU A 559 33.80 46.60 -21.35
C LEU A 559 35.33 46.70 -21.44
N GLU A 560 36.07 45.74 -20.88
CA GLU A 560 37.53 45.68 -20.99
C GLU A 560 37.97 45.42 -22.45
N GLN A 561 37.31 44.50 -23.16
CA GLN A 561 37.56 44.27 -24.59
C GLN A 561 37.28 45.51 -25.45
N ILE A 562 36.17 46.21 -25.20
CA ILE A 562 35.86 47.47 -25.88
C ILE A 562 36.96 48.51 -25.60
N SER A 563 37.46 48.57 -24.37
CA SER A 563 38.52 49.51 -23.98
C SER A 563 39.84 49.20 -24.69
N LEU A 564 40.22 47.92 -24.78
CA LEU A 564 41.40 47.47 -25.54
C LEU A 564 41.27 47.76 -27.03
N LEU A 565 40.10 47.51 -27.64
CA LEU A 565 39.85 47.82 -29.04
C LEU A 565 39.93 49.32 -29.32
N LYS A 566 39.37 50.15 -28.43
CA LYS A 566 39.49 51.62 -28.53
C LYS A 566 40.96 52.06 -28.51
N GLN A 567 41.75 51.54 -27.57
CA GLN A 567 43.17 51.87 -27.49
C GLN A 567 43.95 51.44 -28.75
N SER A 568 43.63 50.26 -29.30
CA SER A 568 44.25 49.79 -30.55
C SER A 568 43.88 50.67 -31.75
N LEU A 569 42.62 51.08 -31.87
CA LEU A 569 42.17 51.97 -32.94
C LEU A 569 42.81 53.36 -32.82
N GLU A 570 42.91 53.89 -31.61
CA GLU A 570 43.55 55.18 -31.35
C GLU A 570 45.04 55.14 -31.70
N MET A 571 45.72 54.04 -31.36
CA MET A 571 47.11 53.81 -31.78
C MET A 571 47.23 53.74 -33.32
N GLN A 572 46.37 52.99 -34.01
CA GLN A 572 46.36 52.93 -35.47
C GLN A 572 46.08 54.29 -36.12
N LEU A 573 45.17 55.07 -35.56
CA LEU A 573 44.86 56.42 -36.03
C LEU A 573 46.06 57.36 -35.85
N SER A 574 46.75 57.28 -34.71
CA SER A 574 47.97 58.07 -34.47
C SER A 574 49.09 57.69 -35.45
N GLN A 575 49.23 56.39 -35.78
CA GLN A 575 50.20 55.90 -36.76
C GLN A 575 49.87 56.37 -38.18
N SER A 576 48.60 56.27 -38.60
CA SER A 576 48.18 56.74 -39.93
C SER A 576 48.32 58.26 -40.07
N GLN A 577 48.00 59.01 -39.01
CA GLN A 577 48.20 60.46 -38.96
C GLN A 577 49.69 60.83 -39.08
N HIS A 578 50.59 60.11 -38.40
CA HIS A 578 52.02 60.32 -38.52
C HIS A 578 52.54 60.05 -39.94
N SER A 579 52.13 58.94 -40.56
CA SER A 579 52.47 58.61 -41.95
C SER A 579 51.95 59.66 -42.93
N LEU A 580 50.73 60.17 -42.72
CA LEU A 580 50.16 61.24 -43.54
C LEU A 580 50.97 62.54 -43.41
N GLN A 581 51.37 62.92 -42.19
CA GLN A 581 52.22 64.09 -41.96
C GLN A 581 53.59 63.95 -42.65
N GLN A 582 54.20 62.76 -42.63
CA GLN A 582 55.45 62.50 -43.36
C GLN A 582 55.26 62.65 -44.87
N LEU A 583 54.18 62.10 -45.43
CA LEU A 583 53.90 62.18 -46.86
C LEU A 583 53.59 63.63 -47.29
N GLN A 584 52.83 64.38 -46.48
CA GLN A 584 52.59 65.80 -46.72
C GLN A 584 53.89 66.61 -46.72
N ALA A 585 54.82 66.31 -45.80
CA ALA A 585 56.13 66.94 -45.78
C ALA A 585 56.94 66.60 -47.05
N GLN A 586 56.92 65.34 -47.50
CA GLN A 586 57.57 64.92 -48.76
C GLN A 586 56.99 65.66 -49.98
N PHE A 587 55.66 65.72 -50.11
CA PHE A 587 55.03 66.47 -51.19
C PHE A 587 55.36 67.97 -51.15
N SER A 588 55.45 68.56 -49.95
CA SER A 588 55.85 69.96 -49.83
C SER A 588 57.29 70.19 -50.33
N GLN A 589 58.21 69.28 -50.02
CA GLN A 589 59.59 69.32 -50.50
C GLN A 589 59.69 69.12 -52.01
N GLU A 590 58.96 68.16 -52.58
CA GLU A 590 58.92 67.97 -54.05
C GLU A 590 58.32 69.18 -54.76
N ARG A 591 57.26 69.77 -54.20
CA ARG A 591 56.64 70.97 -54.77
C ARG A 591 57.58 72.17 -54.72
N GLU A 592 58.35 72.34 -53.65
CA GLU A 592 59.40 73.37 -53.56
C GLU A 592 60.52 73.12 -54.58
N HIS A 593 60.96 71.87 -54.73
CA HIS A 593 61.98 71.49 -55.71
C HIS A 593 61.51 71.72 -57.17
N LEU A 594 60.30 71.29 -57.52
CA LEU A 594 59.69 71.55 -58.82
C LEU A 594 59.47 73.05 -59.07
N GLY A 595 59.09 73.80 -58.03
CA GLY A 595 58.99 75.26 -58.09
C GLY A 595 60.32 75.92 -58.42
N GLN A 596 61.41 75.48 -57.80
CA GLN A 596 62.77 75.96 -58.13
C GLN A 596 63.17 75.62 -59.57
N GLN A 597 62.90 74.40 -60.03
CA GLN A 597 63.17 73.98 -61.41
C GLN A 597 62.38 74.79 -62.45
N LEU A 598 61.08 75.04 -62.19
CA LEU A 598 60.27 75.87 -63.07
C LEU A 598 60.79 77.31 -63.13
N GLN A 599 61.22 77.87 -61.99
CA GLN A 599 61.77 79.22 -61.94
C GLN A 599 63.10 79.33 -62.71
N GLU A 600 63.95 78.30 -62.67
CA GLU A 600 65.16 78.22 -63.50
C GLU A 600 64.83 78.13 -65.00
N MET A 601 63.84 77.31 -65.37
CA MET A 601 63.37 77.16 -66.75
C MET A 601 62.71 78.44 -67.28
N GLU A 602 61.94 79.16 -66.45
CA GLU A 602 61.35 80.45 -66.78
C GLU A 602 62.43 81.51 -67.00
N LEU A 603 63.47 81.55 -66.16
CA LEU A 603 64.62 82.45 -66.36
C LEU A 603 65.36 82.14 -67.67
N GLU A 604 65.50 80.88 -68.04
CA GLU A 604 66.04 80.51 -69.35
C GLU A 604 65.11 80.90 -70.51
N HIS A 605 63.80 80.70 -70.36
CA HIS A 605 62.80 81.04 -71.36
C HIS A 605 62.74 82.55 -71.58
N GLN A 606 62.73 83.36 -70.53
CA GLN A 606 62.76 84.82 -70.64
C GLN A 606 64.01 85.32 -71.37
N ARG A 607 65.17 84.68 -71.14
CA ARG A 607 66.40 84.95 -71.90
C ARG A 607 66.30 84.50 -73.37
N ARG A 608 65.49 83.48 -73.69
CA ARG A 608 65.20 83.06 -75.08
C ARG A 608 64.20 83.99 -75.74
N GLU A 609 63.14 84.40 -75.05
CA GLU A 609 62.11 85.33 -75.52
C GLU A 609 62.67 86.72 -75.79
N GLN A 610 63.55 87.26 -74.95
CA GLN A 610 64.21 88.54 -75.25
C GLN A 610 64.98 88.49 -76.57
N ARG A 611 65.67 87.36 -76.85
CA ARG A 611 66.37 87.12 -78.13
C ARG A 611 65.40 86.92 -79.31
N LEU A 612 64.20 86.41 -79.06
CA LEU A 612 63.19 86.13 -80.08
C LEU A 612 62.34 87.38 -80.38
N GLN A 613 62.00 88.20 -79.39
CA GLN A 613 61.28 89.46 -79.51
C GLN A 613 62.08 90.52 -80.26
N GLU A 614 63.41 90.55 -80.08
CA GLU A 614 64.32 91.35 -80.91
C GLU A 614 64.31 90.93 -82.39
N ALA A 615 64.08 89.65 -82.69
CA ALA A 615 63.95 89.13 -84.05
C ALA A 615 62.54 89.29 -84.64
N HIS A 616 61.50 89.24 -83.80
CA HIS A 616 60.09 89.28 -84.21
C HIS A 616 59.54 90.69 -84.43
N TYR A 617 60.18 91.73 -83.87
CA TYR A 617 59.82 93.14 -84.12
C TYR A 617 60.00 93.55 -85.60
N CYS A 618 60.86 92.85 -86.35
CA CYS A 618 61.12 93.14 -87.76
C CYS A 618 60.22 92.38 -88.76
N SER A 619 59.35 91.46 -88.32
CA SER A 619 58.58 90.58 -89.23
C SER A 619 57.05 90.67 -89.10
N MET A 620 56.54 91.44 -88.14
CA MET A 620 55.10 91.51 -87.84
C MET A 620 54.52 92.90 -88.13
N GLN A 621 54.83 93.47 -89.31
CA GLN A 621 54.16 94.68 -89.80
C GLN A 621 53.24 94.43 -91.00
N ASP A 622 53.17 93.19 -91.50
CA ASP A 622 52.27 92.82 -92.60
C ASP A 622 51.39 91.63 -92.19
N MET A 623 50.08 91.77 -92.39
CA MET A 623 49.03 90.73 -92.36
C MET A 623 48.27 90.49 -91.04
N GLN A 624 47.36 91.38 -90.66
CA GLN A 624 46.31 91.01 -89.69
C GLN A 624 44.98 91.75 -89.85
N GLU A 625 44.34 91.70 -91.03
CA GLU A 625 42.93 92.12 -91.18
C GLU A 625 42.00 91.12 -91.91
N GLU A 626 42.45 89.95 -92.40
CA GLU A 626 41.58 89.02 -93.17
C GLU A 626 41.02 87.79 -92.41
N LEU A 627 41.32 87.60 -91.12
CA LEU A 627 40.93 86.39 -90.35
C LEU A 627 39.69 86.56 -89.44
N GLU A 628 39.25 87.79 -89.16
CA GLU A 628 38.20 88.02 -88.15
C GLU A 628 36.77 87.79 -88.65
N GLU A 629 36.54 87.81 -89.97
CA GLU A 629 35.17 87.76 -90.52
C GLU A 629 34.70 86.32 -90.84
N ARG A 630 35.63 85.37 -91.05
CA ARG A 630 35.29 83.95 -91.30
C ARG A 630 34.98 83.16 -90.01
N LEU A 631 35.53 83.58 -88.86
CA LEU A 631 35.34 82.91 -87.57
C LEU A 631 33.93 83.13 -86.99
N ARG A 632 33.31 84.30 -87.27
CA ARG A 632 32.00 84.67 -86.71
C ARG A 632 30.82 83.90 -87.33
N GLN A 633 30.91 83.48 -88.59
CA GLN A 633 29.84 82.73 -89.27
C GLN A 633 29.86 81.22 -88.94
N GLN A 634 31.02 80.65 -88.58
CA GLN A 634 31.15 79.24 -88.21
C GLN A 634 30.58 78.93 -86.81
N HIS A 635 30.83 79.80 -85.82
CA HIS A 635 30.31 79.61 -84.45
C HIS A 635 28.79 79.69 -84.33
N HIS A 636 28.10 80.41 -85.22
CA HIS A 636 26.64 80.52 -85.16
C HIS A 636 25.94 79.21 -85.56
N MET A 637 26.49 78.47 -86.54
CA MET A 637 25.92 77.22 -87.03
C MET A 637 26.12 76.07 -86.03
N GLU A 638 27.28 76.01 -85.37
CA GLU A 638 27.65 74.98 -84.38
C GLU A 638 26.84 75.09 -83.09
N LEU A 639 26.50 76.31 -82.65
CA LEU A 639 25.69 76.54 -81.47
C LEU A 639 24.21 76.12 -81.66
N GLN A 640 23.71 76.13 -82.89
CA GLN A 640 22.32 75.74 -83.17
C GLN A 640 22.14 74.22 -83.23
N THR A 641 23.07 73.51 -83.88
CA THR A 641 23.06 72.03 -83.95
C THR A 641 23.28 71.39 -82.58
N LEU A 642 24.15 71.99 -81.73
CA LEU A 642 24.40 71.52 -80.38
C LEU A 642 23.17 71.66 -79.46
N ARG A 643 22.40 72.75 -79.59
CA ARG A 643 21.18 72.98 -78.81
C ARG A 643 20.08 71.98 -79.16
N GLU A 644 19.91 71.65 -80.43
CA GLU A 644 18.91 70.68 -80.88
C GLU A 644 19.26 69.25 -80.44
N ALA A 645 20.54 68.89 -80.43
CA ALA A 645 21.03 67.62 -79.88
C ALA A 645 20.83 67.51 -78.36
N HIS A 646 21.11 68.58 -77.60
CA HIS A 646 20.86 68.60 -76.16
C HIS A 646 19.38 68.45 -75.82
N ARG A 647 18.48 69.06 -76.59
CA ARG A 647 17.03 68.93 -76.38
C ARG A 647 16.57 67.49 -76.56
N GLN A 648 17.02 66.80 -77.61
CA GLN A 648 16.66 65.40 -77.87
C GLN A 648 17.20 64.46 -76.79
N ASN A 649 18.45 64.68 -76.31
CA ASN A 649 19.04 63.87 -75.24
C ASN A 649 18.32 64.02 -73.90
N ILE A 650 17.81 65.21 -73.57
CA ILE A 650 17.03 65.42 -72.34
C ILE A 650 15.68 64.70 -72.42
N GLU A 651 15.05 64.71 -73.60
CA GLU A 651 13.76 64.05 -73.82
C GLU A 651 13.87 62.51 -73.73
N THR A 652 14.95 61.93 -74.26
CA THR A 652 15.22 60.48 -74.16
C THR A 652 15.60 60.06 -72.74
N LEU A 653 16.45 60.82 -72.05
CA LEU A 653 16.78 60.56 -70.63
C LEU A 653 15.55 60.61 -69.74
N LYS A 654 14.63 61.56 -70.00
CA LYS A 654 13.38 61.65 -69.24
C LYS A 654 12.50 60.41 -69.43
N GLN A 655 12.30 59.96 -70.67
CA GLN A 655 11.53 58.75 -70.97
C GLN A 655 12.17 57.49 -70.37
N GLN A 656 13.50 57.38 -70.41
CA GLN A 656 14.23 56.28 -69.78
C GLN A 656 14.03 56.28 -68.26
N SER A 657 14.16 57.43 -67.60
CA SER A 657 13.94 57.55 -66.16
C SER A 657 12.51 57.21 -65.74
N GLU A 658 11.50 57.58 -66.54
CA GLU A 658 10.10 57.23 -66.29
C GLU A 658 9.86 55.72 -66.44
N GLN A 659 10.45 55.07 -67.44
CA GLN A 659 10.36 53.62 -67.63
C GLN A 659 11.06 52.84 -66.50
N GLU A 660 12.24 53.28 -66.08
CA GLU A 660 12.99 52.68 -64.97
C GLU A 660 12.20 52.81 -63.65
N LEU A 661 11.62 53.98 -63.37
CA LEU A 661 10.75 54.18 -62.21
C LEU A 661 9.50 53.30 -62.24
N GLN A 662 8.91 53.08 -63.42
CA GLN A 662 7.75 52.20 -63.58
C GLN A 662 8.12 50.73 -63.30
N THR A 663 9.29 50.30 -63.76
CA THR A 663 9.80 48.94 -63.58
C THR A 663 10.12 48.68 -62.11
N LEU A 664 10.83 49.61 -61.47
CA LEU A 664 11.18 49.52 -60.06
C LEU A 664 9.94 49.47 -59.14
N ARG A 665 8.86 50.20 -59.49
CA ARG A 665 7.59 50.12 -58.75
C ARG A 665 6.97 48.73 -58.83
N PHE A 666 7.00 48.08 -59.99
CA PHE A 666 6.47 46.73 -60.17
C PHE A 666 7.29 45.69 -59.40
N GLU A 667 8.62 45.81 -59.47
CA GLU A 667 9.54 44.94 -58.73
C GLU A 667 9.34 45.06 -57.22
N LEU A 668 9.23 46.28 -56.69
CA LEU A 668 8.97 46.51 -55.26
C LEU A 668 7.58 46.00 -54.82
N GLU A 669 6.56 46.11 -55.66
CA GLU A 669 5.24 45.54 -55.38
C GLU A 669 5.28 44.00 -55.35
N ASP A 670 5.98 43.37 -56.28
CA ASP A 670 6.08 41.91 -56.35
C ASP A 670 7.00 41.35 -55.25
N GLU A 671 8.07 42.06 -54.87
CA GLU A 671 8.86 41.76 -53.66
C GLU A 671 8.00 41.87 -52.39
N GLY A 672 7.16 42.90 -52.29
CA GLY A 672 6.21 43.07 -51.18
C GLY A 672 5.20 41.91 -51.08
N LYS A 673 4.64 41.48 -52.23
CA LYS A 673 3.74 40.31 -52.30
C LYS A 673 4.47 39.01 -51.94
N ALA A 674 5.71 38.83 -52.42
CA ALA A 674 6.53 37.65 -52.13
C ALA A 674 6.90 37.55 -50.64
N MET A 675 7.31 38.66 -50.01
CA MET A 675 7.57 38.70 -48.57
C MET A 675 6.33 38.39 -47.74
N LEU A 676 5.17 38.96 -48.10
CA LEU A 676 3.90 38.64 -47.42
C LEU A 676 3.50 37.17 -47.58
N ALA A 677 3.74 36.56 -48.74
CA ALA A 677 3.51 35.14 -48.97
C ALA A 677 4.46 34.26 -48.15
N SER A 678 5.75 34.63 -48.06
CA SER A 678 6.76 33.98 -47.22
C SER A 678 6.37 34.03 -45.74
N LEU A 679 6.02 35.21 -45.21
CA LEU A 679 5.58 35.39 -43.82
C LEU A 679 4.32 34.57 -43.50
N ARG A 680 3.34 34.52 -44.42
CA ARG A 680 2.15 33.67 -44.27
C ARG A 680 2.50 32.17 -44.25
N SER A 681 3.45 31.75 -45.09
CA SER A 681 3.95 30.38 -45.14
C SER A 681 4.69 29.99 -43.85
N GLU A 682 5.58 30.85 -43.35
CA GLU A 682 6.29 30.65 -42.08
C GLU A 682 5.34 30.57 -40.90
N LEU A 683 4.35 31.48 -40.83
CA LEU A 683 3.36 31.47 -39.76
C LEU A 683 2.53 30.18 -39.78
N ASN A 684 2.11 29.71 -40.97
CA ASN A 684 1.41 28.44 -41.12
C ASN A 684 2.30 27.24 -40.76
N HIS A 685 3.59 27.28 -41.11
CA HIS A 685 4.53 26.22 -40.78
C HIS A 685 4.77 26.12 -39.26
N LEU A 686 4.96 27.26 -38.58
CA LEU A 686 5.09 27.31 -37.13
C LEU A 686 3.82 26.80 -36.43
N HIS A 687 2.64 27.19 -36.94
CA HIS A 687 1.37 26.71 -36.39
C HIS A 687 1.20 25.20 -36.59
N ALA A 688 1.53 24.67 -37.78
CA ALA A 688 1.49 23.24 -38.06
C ALA A 688 2.49 22.44 -37.20
N SER A 689 3.71 22.97 -37.02
CA SER A 689 4.74 22.36 -36.18
C SER A 689 4.35 22.34 -34.70
N ALA A 690 3.75 23.42 -34.19
CA ALA A 690 3.23 23.48 -32.82
C ALA A 690 2.09 22.48 -32.59
N ILE A 691 1.16 22.36 -33.54
CA ILE A 691 0.06 21.38 -33.48
C ILE A 691 0.62 19.95 -33.50
N GLU A 692 1.57 19.65 -34.38
CA GLU A 692 2.18 18.32 -34.48
C GLU A 692 2.98 17.97 -33.22
N HIS A 693 3.73 18.92 -32.66
CA HIS A 693 4.42 18.74 -31.38
C HIS A 693 3.45 18.46 -30.23
N MET A 694 2.35 19.21 -30.11
CA MET A 694 1.31 18.93 -29.10
C MET A 694 0.67 17.56 -29.31
N ARG A 695 0.42 17.16 -30.57
CA ARG A 695 -0.13 15.84 -30.90
C ARG A 695 0.83 14.71 -30.50
N GLN A 696 2.12 14.86 -30.78
CA GLN A 696 3.15 13.88 -30.39
C GLN A 696 3.31 13.78 -28.87
N THR A 697 3.30 14.92 -28.18
CA THR A 697 3.36 14.96 -26.70
C THR A 697 2.16 14.23 -26.11
N HIS A 698 0.95 14.54 -26.59
CA HIS A 698 -0.25 13.85 -26.13
C HIS A 698 -0.21 12.36 -26.42
N GLN A 699 0.26 11.95 -27.61
CA GLN A 699 0.41 10.53 -27.97
C GLN A 699 1.40 9.81 -27.04
N GLN A 700 2.54 10.46 -26.70
CA GLN A 700 3.51 9.92 -25.75
C GLN A 700 2.93 9.77 -24.34
N GLU A 701 2.24 10.81 -23.84
CA GLU A 701 1.55 10.76 -22.55
C GLU A 701 0.49 9.65 -22.52
N THR A 702 -0.25 9.46 -23.62
CA THR A 702 -1.28 8.42 -23.70
C THR A 702 -0.67 7.01 -23.67
N VAL A 703 0.48 6.81 -24.34
CA VAL A 703 1.21 5.54 -24.30
C VAL A 703 1.82 5.30 -22.92
N ALA A 704 2.41 6.32 -22.29
CA ALA A 704 2.96 6.24 -20.94
C ALA A 704 1.88 5.87 -19.91
N ALA A 705 0.72 6.54 -19.95
CA ALA A 705 -0.41 6.24 -19.07
C ALA A 705 -0.95 4.80 -19.28
N LYS A 706 -1.01 4.33 -20.53
CA LYS A 706 -1.38 2.93 -20.83
C LYS A 706 -0.37 1.93 -20.26
N GLN A 707 0.92 2.22 -20.38
CA GLN A 707 1.98 1.36 -19.85
C GLN A 707 1.96 1.31 -18.31
N GLU A 708 1.72 2.46 -17.65
CA GLU A 708 1.56 2.51 -16.19
C GLU A 708 0.34 1.72 -15.72
N LEU A 709 -0.78 1.77 -16.46
CA LEU A 709 -1.96 0.97 -16.19
C LEU A 709 -1.68 -0.53 -16.34
N GLU A 710 -1.02 -0.95 -17.41
CA GLU A 710 -0.60 -2.35 -17.59
C GLU A 710 0.32 -2.82 -16.47
N ASN A 711 1.31 -2.00 -16.08
CA ASN A 711 2.21 -2.30 -14.98
C ASN A 711 1.47 -2.43 -13.64
N ALA A 712 0.45 -1.59 -13.39
CA ALA A 712 -0.38 -1.66 -12.20
C ALA A 712 -1.27 -2.92 -12.19
N LEU A 713 -1.84 -3.28 -13.34
CA LEU A 713 -2.63 -4.51 -13.50
C LEU A 713 -1.76 -5.75 -13.31
N GLU A 714 -0.53 -5.77 -13.83
CA GLU A 714 0.39 -6.89 -13.66
C GLU A 714 0.81 -7.04 -12.19
N LYS A 715 1.12 -5.93 -11.50
CA LYS A 715 1.37 -5.95 -10.04
C LYS A 715 0.16 -6.48 -9.26
N SER A 716 -1.06 -6.14 -9.67
CA SER A 716 -2.28 -6.65 -9.05
C SER A 716 -2.42 -8.16 -9.26
N ARG A 717 -2.13 -8.66 -10.47
CA ARG A 717 -2.17 -10.10 -10.79
C ARG A 717 -1.14 -10.90 -10.00
N VAL A 718 0.07 -10.38 -9.86
CA VAL A 718 1.12 -11.02 -9.05
C VAL A 718 0.66 -11.12 -7.59
N LYS A 719 0.14 -10.04 -7.00
CA LYS A 719 -0.41 -10.06 -5.64
C LYS A 719 -1.58 -11.02 -5.47
N GLU A 720 -2.48 -11.07 -6.45
CA GLU A 720 -3.60 -12.03 -6.45
C GLU A 720 -3.09 -13.48 -6.46
N HIS A 721 -2.07 -13.77 -7.27
CA HIS A 721 -1.46 -15.10 -7.33
C HIS A 721 -0.76 -15.48 -6.01
N GLU A 722 -0.03 -14.55 -5.38
CA GLU A 722 0.60 -14.76 -4.07
C GLU A 722 -0.45 -15.04 -2.97
N LEU A 723 -1.55 -14.29 -2.97
CA LEU A 723 -2.66 -14.50 -2.04
C LEU A 723 -3.34 -15.86 -2.27
N LEU A 724 -3.56 -16.26 -3.52
CA LEU A 724 -4.12 -17.58 -3.84
C LEU A 724 -3.20 -18.71 -3.41
N SER A 725 -1.89 -18.57 -3.64
CA SER A 725 -0.90 -19.54 -3.16
C SER A 725 -0.93 -19.65 -1.63
N ARG A 726 -1.00 -18.51 -0.93
CA ARG A 726 -1.10 -18.49 0.54
C ARG A 726 -2.39 -19.14 1.06
N ILE A 727 -3.51 -18.93 0.37
CA ILE A 727 -4.78 -19.60 0.69
C ILE A 727 -4.64 -21.12 0.52
N SER A 728 -4.00 -21.58 -0.55
CA SER A 728 -3.75 -23.01 -0.80
C SER A 728 -2.90 -23.63 0.31
N ASP A 729 -1.80 -22.98 0.70
CA ASP A 729 -0.94 -23.44 1.80
C ASP A 729 -1.71 -23.58 3.12
N LEU A 730 -2.57 -22.59 3.44
CA LEU A 730 -3.39 -22.61 4.64
C LEU A 730 -4.46 -23.70 4.59
N GLN A 731 -5.06 -23.95 3.42
CA GLN A 731 -6.02 -25.04 3.23
C GLN A 731 -5.38 -26.41 3.39
N GLU A 732 -4.14 -26.60 2.90
CA GLU A 732 -3.37 -27.81 3.16
C GLU A 732 -3.06 -27.99 4.65
N GLU A 733 -2.63 -26.93 5.33
CA GLU A 733 -2.32 -26.97 6.76
C GLU A 733 -3.56 -27.32 7.59
N VAL A 734 -4.73 -26.74 7.27
CA VAL A 734 -6.01 -27.13 7.88
C VAL A 734 -6.33 -28.60 7.62
N SER A 735 -6.05 -29.09 6.41
CA SER A 735 -6.28 -30.50 6.05
C SER A 735 -5.35 -31.45 6.83
N ARG A 736 -4.08 -31.06 7.03
CA ARG A 736 -3.13 -31.82 7.88
C ARG A 736 -3.59 -31.85 9.33
N ARG A 737 -4.02 -30.72 9.89
CA ARG A 737 -4.55 -30.64 11.26
C ARG A 737 -5.82 -31.45 11.44
N LYS A 738 -6.74 -31.43 10.46
CA LYS A 738 -7.95 -32.27 10.48
C LYS A 738 -7.61 -33.77 10.50
N LYS A 739 -6.63 -34.21 9.70
CA LYS A 739 -6.15 -35.60 9.74
C LYS A 739 -5.58 -35.94 11.11
N HIS A 740 -4.73 -35.08 11.66
CA HIS A 740 -4.16 -35.30 12.99
C HIS A 740 -5.21 -35.38 14.10
N ILE A 741 -6.25 -34.52 14.06
CA ILE A 741 -7.36 -34.61 15.00
C ILE A 741 -8.11 -35.94 14.85
N ALA A 742 -8.37 -36.39 13.62
CA ALA A 742 -9.01 -37.67 13.38
C ALA A 742 -8.17 -38.86 13.89
N ASP A 743 -6.85 -38.78 13.78
CA ASP A 743 -5.93 -39.79 14.33
C ASP A 743 -5.99 -39.82 15.86
N LEU A 744 -5.99 -38.64 16.50
CA LEU A 744 -6.15 -38.52 17.96
C LEU A 744 -7.52 -39.01 18.44
N ASP A 745 -8.59 -38.73 17.69
CA ASP A 745 -9.93 -39.26 18.00
C ASP A 745 -9.96 -40.79 17.92
N HIS A 746 -9.25 -41.40 16.97
CA HIS A 746 -9.07 -42.85 16.88
C HIS A 746 -8.30 -43.42 18.07
N GLU A 747 -7.24 -42.71 18.50
CA GLU A 747 -6.44 -43.09 19.67
C GLU A 747 -7.26 -42.98 20.97
N ILE A 748 -8.07 -41.92 21.11
CA ILE A 748 -9.01 -41.77 22.22
C ILE A 748 -10.06 -42.89 22.20
N HIS A 749 -10.59 -43.25 21.02
CA HIS A 749 -11.56 -44.35 20.91
C HIS A 749 -10.97 -45.68 21.33
N THR A 750 -9.79 -46.02 20.84
CA THR A 750 -9.09 -47.26 21.20
C THR A 750 -8.71 -47.30 22.68
N LEU A 751 -8.28 -46.17 23.27
CA LEU A 751 -8.06 -46.07 24.71
C LEU A 751 -9.35 -46.26 25.51
N ASN A 752 -10.46 -45.68 25.08
CA ASN A 752 -11.77 -45.88 25.72
C ASN A 752 -12.26 -47.33 25.62
N GLU A 753 -12.03 -47.99 24.49
CA GLU A 753 -12.30 -49.42 24.33
C GLU A 753 -11.45 -50.24 25.30
N ASN A 754 -10.15 -49.93 25.42
CA ASN A 754 -9.25 -50.58 26.37
C ASN A 754 -9.66 -50.33 27.83
N ILE A 755 -10.12 -49.12 28.18
CA ILE A 755 -10.66 -48.83 29.51
C ILE A 755 -11.93 -49.65 29.75
N SER A 756 -12.81 -49.78 28.75
CA SER A 756 -14.03 -50.57 28.85
C SER A 756 -13.74 -52.06 29.04
N THR A 757 -12.77 -52.62 28.31
CA THR A 757 -12.37 -54.02 28.49
C THR A 757 -11.75 -54.24 29.87
N LEU A 758 -10.83 -53.39 30.30
CA LEU A 758 -10.23 -53.46 31.64
C LEU A 758 -11.28 -53.30 32.75
N THR A 759 -12.27 -52.43 32.56
CA THR A 759 -13.38 -52.27 33.52
C THR A 759 -14.20 -53.56 33.65
N LYS A 760 -14.53 -54.21 32.52
CA LYS A 760 -15.22 -55.50 32.51
C LYS A 760 -14.39 -56.61 33.16
N GLU A 761 -13.08 -56.65 32.91
CA GLU A 761 -12.17 -57.60 33.56
C GLU A 761 -12.10 -57.36 35.07
N LEU A 762 -12.04 -56.09 35.51
CA LEU A 762 -12.07 -55.72 36.91
C LEU A 762 -13.38 -56.14 37.59
N GLU A 763 -14.53 -55.95 36.92
CA GLU A 763 -15.83 -56.42 37.41
C GLU A 763 -15.87 -57.96 37.54
N LEU A 764 -15.36 -58.68 36.54
CA LEU A 764 -15.27 -60.15 36.58
C LEU A 764 -14.38 -60.61 37.74
N LYS A 765 -13.21 -59.98 37.91
CA LYS A 765 -12.31 -60.25 39.04
C LYS A 765 -12.95 -59.88 40.38
N GLY A 766 -13.71 -58.79 40.46
CA GLY A 766 -14.49 -58.42 41.64
C GLY A 766 -15.53 -59.48 42.00
N LYS A 767 -16.26 -60.02 41.00
CA LYS A 767 -17.19 -61.14 41.19
C LYS A 767 -16.47 -62.41 41.63
N GLU A 768 -15.30 -62.70 41.08
CA GLU A 768 -14.46 -63.85 41.47
C GLU A 768 -13.96 -63.72 42.91
N VAL A 769 -13.51 -62.53 43.33
CA VAL A 769 -13.14 -62.25 44.73
C VAL A 769 -14.33 -62.41 45.67
N LEU A 770 -15.52 -61.93 45.30
CA LEU A 770 -16.74 -62.12 46.09
C LEU A 770 -17.11 -63.61 46.21
N LYS A 771 -16.93 -64.38 45.13
CA LYS A 771 -17.13 -65.83 45.11
C LYS A 771 -16.12 -66.56 46.01
N ILE A 772 -14.83 -66.25 45.90
CA ILE A 772 -13.79 -66.81 46.78
C ILE A 772 -14.08 -66.45 48.24
N ARG A 773 -14.51 -65.21 48.52
CA ARG A 773 -14.90 -64.77 49.87
C ARG A 773 -16.14 -65.50 50.39
N SER A 774 -17.14 -65.77 49.55
CA SER A 774 -18.34 -66.51 49.96
C SER A 774 -18.04 -67.98 50.21
N GLU A 775 -17.21 -68.60 49.36
CA GLU A 775 -16.69 -69.96 49.50
C GLU A 775 -15.81 -70.09 50.75
N ALA A 776 -14.87 -69.17 50.98
CA ALA A 776 -14.04 -69.15 52.19
C ALA A 776 -14.89 -68.99 53.47
N ASN A 777 -15.90 -68.10 53.46
CA ASN A 777 -16.83 -67.98 54.59
C ASN A 777 -17.68 -69.24 54.80
N GLN A 778 -18.05 -69.93 53.73
CA GLN A 778 -18.73 -71.22 53.82
C GLN A 778 -17.82 -72.30 54.39
N GLN A 779 -16.55 -72.32 53.98
CA GLN A 779 -15.51 -73.22 54.51
C GLN A 779 -15.32 -72.99 56.01
N ILE A 780 -15.19 -71.73 56.46
CA ILE A 780 -15.08 -71.37 57.88
C ILE A 780 -16.32 -71.84 58.67
N ARG A 781 -17.52 -71.73 58.09
CA ARG A 781 -18.75 -72.25 58.74
C ARG A 781 -18.74 -73.77 58.86
N LEU A 782 -18.26 -74.48 57.82
CA LEU A 782 -18.13 -75.93 57.82
C LEU A 782 -17.07 -76.39 58.84
N GLU A 783 -15.88 -75.79 58.83
CA GLU A 783 -14.82 -76.05 59.82
C GLU A 783 -15.31 -75.74 61.24
N GLY A 784 -16.03 -74.65 61.45
CA GLY A 784 -16.65 -74.33 62.75
C GLY A 784 -17.74 -75.32 63.19
N THR A 785 -18.40 -76.02 62.26
CA THR A 785 -19.29 -77.16 62.62
C THR A 785 -18.50 -78.44 62.88
N GLU A 786 -17.45 -78.72 62.11
CA GLU A 786 -16.57 -79.88 62.33
C GLU A 786 -15.80 -79.79 63.66
N GLU A 787 -15.37 -78.60 64.05
CA GLU A 787 -14.70 -78.34 65.33
C GLU A 787 -15.66 -78.54 66.52
N LYS A 788 -16.95 -78.21 66.36
CA LYS A 788 -18.02 -78.57 67.32
C LYS A 788 -18.29 -80.08 67.39
N PHE A 789 -18.10 -80.81 66.30
CA PHE A 789 -18.17 -82.28 66.30
C PHE A 789 -16.92 -82.93 66.92
N ARG A 790 -15.72 -82.33 66.75
CA ARG A 790 -14.47 -82.80 67.38
C ARG A 790 -14.42 -82.58 68.90
N ASN A 791 -15.01 -81.50 69.39
CA ASN A 791 -15.02 -81.18 70.83
C ASN A 791 -16.15 -81.86 71.63
N ARG A 792 -16.84 -82.84 71.03
CA ARG A 792 -17.74 -83.73 71.77
C ARG A 792 -16.88 -84.74 72.54
N GLU A 793 -16.71 -84.52 73.84
CA GLU A 793 -16.10 -85.51 74.74
C GLU A 793 -16.78 -86.86 74.51
N SER A 794 -15.98 -87.88 74.16
CA SER A 794 -16.49 -89.24 73.91
C SER A 794 -17.09 -89.79 75.19
N ARG A 795 -18.28 -90.40 75.10
CA ARG A 795 -18.99 -90.92 76.28
C ARG A 795 -18.15 -92.02 76.96
N PRO A 796 -18.19 -92.15 78.29
CA PRO A 796 -17.40 -93.15 79.02
C PRO A 796 -17.71 -94.60 78.58
N GLU A 797 -18.91 -94.85 78.07
CA GLU A 797 -19.35 -96.11 77.46
C GLU A 797 -18.53 -96.47 76.21
N ASP A 798 -18.20 -95.49 75.36
CA ASP A 798 -17.40 -95.70 74.14
C ASP A 798 -15.92 -95.95 74.48
N LEU A 799 -15.39 -95.30 75.53
CA LEU A 799 -14.04 -95.54 76.03
C LEU A 799 -13.90 -96.94 76.66
N GLN A 800 -14.94 -97.44 77.32
CA GLN A 800 -14.97 -98.80 77.87
C GLN A 800 -15.06 -99.87 76.77
N THR A 801 -15.86 -99.61 75.72
CA THR A 801 -15.94 -100.50 74.55
C THR A 801 -14.63 -100.54 73.77
N ILE A 802 -13.91 -99.41 73.65
CA ILE A 802 -12.58 -99.34 73.04
C ILE A 802 -11.52 -100.06 73.89
N ALA A 803 -11.62 -100.02 75.22
CA ALA A 803 -10.75 -100.77 76.12
C ALA A 803 -10.98 -102.29 75.97
N GLU A 804 -12.23 -102.75 75.97
CA GLU A 804 -12.58 -104.16 75.75
C GLU A 804 -12.18 -104.66 74.36
N LEU A 805 -12.31 -103.81 73.32
CA LEU A 805 -11.82 -104.14 71.97
C LEU A 805 -10.29 -104.18 71.89
N LYS A 806 -9.57 -103.34 72.64
CA LYS A 806 -8.10 -103.41 72.76
C LYS A 806 -7.65 -104.66 73.52
N ASP A 807 -8.35 -105.05 74.58
CA ASP A 807 -8.06 -106.29 75.30
C ASP A 807 -8.33 -107.52 74.42
N MET A 808 -9.43 -107.55 73.68
CA MET A 808 -9.69 -108.62 72.70
C MET A 808 -8.69 -108.63 71.54
N VAL A 809 -8.19 -107.47 71.07
CA VAL A 809 -7.15 -107.41 70.04
C VAL A 809 -5.80 -107.89 70.57
N THR A 810 -5.41 -107.53 71.79
CA THR A 810 -4.18 -108.05 72.40
C THR A 810 -4.26 -109.55 72.71
N GLU A 811 -5.43 -110.08 73.08
CA GLU A 811 -5.67 -111.51 73.22
C GLU A 811 -5.54 -112.25 71.88
N ARG A 812 -6.09 -111.67 70.80
CA ARG A 812 -6.01 -112.18 69.42
C ARG A 812 -4.59 -112.11 68.86
N GLU A 813 -3.83 -111.06 69.16
CA GLU A 813 -2.41 -110.94 68.81
C GLU A 813 -1.52 -111.94 69.57
N SER A 814 -1.87 -112.28 70.82
CA SER A 814 -1.20 -113.34 71.58
C SER A 814 -1.46 -114.74 70.99
N LEU A 815 -2.68 -114.98 70.48
CA LEU A 815 -3.07 -116.21 69.78
C LEU A 815 -2.44 -116.31 68.39
N VAL A 816 -2.31 -115.19 67.66
CA VAL A 816 -1.60 -115.12 66.38
C VAL A 816 -0.09 -115.35 66.57
N LYS A 817 0.54 -114.83 67.63
CA LYS A 817 1.95 -115.14 67.96
C LYS A 817 2.16 -116.62 68.32
N LYS A 818 1.21 -117.28 69.01
CA LYS A 818 1.25 -118.73 69.26
C LYS A 818 1.01 -119.59 68.00
N LEU A 819 0.23 -119.10 67.03
CA LEU A 819 -0.01 -119.77 65.74
C LEU A 819 1.13 -119.56 64.73
N VAL A 820 1.82 -118.41 64.75
CA VAL A 820 2.99 -118.12 63.90
C VAL A 820 4.24 -118.89 64.38
N GLN A 821 4.38 -119.16 65.69
CA GLN A 821 5.46 -120.02 66.22
C GLN A 821 5.27 -121.52 65.90
N LYS A 822 4.03 -121.96 65.59
CA LYS A 822 3.70 -123.35 65.19
C LYS A 822 3.73 -123.57 63.66
N ARG A 823 3.92 -122.51 62.86
CA ARG A 823 3.99 -122.52 61.38
C ARG A 823 5.39 -122.21 60.82
N LYS A 824 6.44 -122.36 61.63
CA LYS A 824 7.86 -122.16 61.24
C LYS A 824 8.64 -123.48 61.02
N ASN A 825 7.94 -124.63 61.06
CA ASN A 825 8.42 -125.95 60.62
C ASN A 825 7.44 -126.47 59.56
N ASP A 826 7.60 -126.08 58.30
CA ASP A 826 7.44 -126.97 57.14
C ASP A 826 7.67 -126.20 55.83
N LYS A 827 8.32 -126.89 54.90
CA LYS A 827 8.98 -126.37 53.71
C LYS A 827 8.02 -126.05 52.56
N SER A 828 8.56 -125.21 51.67
CA SER A 828 8.52 -125.33 50.20
C SER A 828 7.65 -124.34 49.40
N ALA A 829 8.24 -123.98 48.26
CA ALA A 829 7.96 -122.88 47.36
C ALA A 829 6.70 -123.06 46.48
N THR A 830 6.27 -121.98 45.80
CA THR A 830 6.20 -121.85 44.31
C THR A 830 5.12 -120.85 43.82
N ARG A 831 5.59 -119.87 43.03
CA ARG A 831 5.08 -119.14 41.81
C ARG A 831 3.59 -118.78 41.51
N PHE A 832 3.51 -117.67 40.73
CA PHE A 832 2.59 -117.27 39.62
C PHE A 832 1.29 -116.50 39.98
N SER A 833 1.16 -115.20 39.60
CA SER A 833 0.52 -114.57 38.39
C SER A 833 -1.03 -114.56 38.43
N SER A 834 -1.84 -113.60 37.96
CA SER A 834 -1.74 -112.45 37.04
C SER A 834 -3.13 -111.77 36.87
N SER A 835 -3.16 -110.46 36.52
CA SER A 835 -4.12 -109.70 35.66
C SER A 835 -5.59 -109.49 36.14
N ALA A 836 -6.40 -108.49 35.70
CA ALA A 836 -6.39 -107.58 34.54
C ALA A 836 -7.27 -106.29 34.73
N ASN A 837 -7.10 -105.35 33.78
CA ASN A 837 -7.70 -104.02 33.55
C ASN A 837 -9.23 -103.93 33.25
N LEU A 838 -9.77 -102.69 33.22
CA LEU A 838 -10.66 -102.03 32.20
C LEU A 838 -10.86 -100.54 32.60
N ARG A 839 -10.44 -99.48 31.86
CA ARG A 839 -11.08 -98.70 30.74
C ARG A 839 -12.56 -98.28 31.03
N ALA A 840 -13.10 -97.08 30.75
CA ALA A 840 -12.80 -96.06 29.74
C ALA A 840 -13.58 -94.72 29.95
N ASN A 841 -13.20 -93.72 29.12
CA ASN A 841 -13.97 -92.60 28.53
C ASN A 841 -14.39 -91.35 29.33
N VAL A 842 -13.90 -90.18 28.87
CA VAL A 842 -14.69 -88.95 28.62
C VAL A 842 -14.07 -88.15 27.46
N GLU A 843 -14.90 -87.79 26.47
CA GLU A 843 -14.67 -86.76 25.45
C GLU A 843 -15.52 -85.51 25.75
N ALA A 844 -15.07 -84.37 25.20
CA ALA A 844 -15.83 -83.23 24.65
C ALA A 844 -15.56 -81.83 25.26
N SER A 845 -14.60 -81.15 24.60
CA SER A 845 -14.69 -79.82 23.94
C SER A 845 -15.32 -78.59 24.63
N GLY A 846 -14.58 -77.47 24.60
CA GLY A 846 -15.17 -76.13 24.49
C GLY A 846 -14.39 -74.93 25.07
N THR A 847 -13.35 -74.47 24.37
CA THR A 847 -12.87 -73.07 24.15
C THR A 847 -12.96 -71.99 25.25
N GLY A 848 -11.83 -71.30 25.51
CA GLY A 848 -11.83 -69.91 26.02
C GLY A 848 -10.55 -69.44 26.74
N SER A 849 -9.74 -68.65 26.03
CA SER A 849 -8.67 -67.69 26.41
C SER A 849 -8.26 -67.44 27.88
N GLY A 850 -6.93 -67.37 28.10
CA GLY A 850 -6.28 -66.66 29.22
C GLY A 850 -4.75 -66.88 29.29
N GLN A 851 -3.97 -65.92 28.81
CA GLN A 851 -2.54 -65.67 29.17
C GLN A 851 -2.48 -65.01 30.59
N PRO A 852 -1.33 -64.77 31.29
CA PRO A 852 0.04 -64.60 30.76
C PRO A 852 1.29 -65.06 31.62
N GLN A 853 2.47 -65.02 30.95
CA GLN A 853 3.87 -64.67 31.40
C GLN A 853 4.77 -65.69 32.16
N PRO A 854 6.14 -65.57 32.14
CA PRO A 854 7.08 -65.13 31.06
C PRO A 854 8.46 -65.89 31.01
N ASN A 855 9.38 -65.36 30.16
CA ASN A 855 10.85 -65.57 30.00
C ASN A 855 11.34 -66.67 29.02
N ARG A 856 12.32 -66.50 28.10
CA ARG A 856 13.21 -65.38 27.68
C ARG A 856 14.02 -65.81 26.41
N LEU A 857 14.12 -64.91 25.41
CA LEU A 857 15.16 -64.58 24.39
C LEU A 857 15.93 -65.65 23.55
N GLU A 858 16.02 -65.40 22.22
CA GLU A 858 17.25 -65.19 21.38
C GLU A 858 16.90 -65.10 19.85
N PRO A 859 17.80 -64.59 18.95
CA PRO A 859 17.46 -63.62 17.88
C PRO A 859 17.47 -64.11 16.42
N ILE A 860 16.99 -63.22 15.52
CA ILE A 860 16.86 -63.34 14.06
C ILE A 860 18.09 -62.81 13.32
N PRO A 861 18.49 -63.42 12.16
CA PRO A 861 19.32 -62.74 11.17
C PRO A 861 18.80 -62.77 9.71
N ASN A 862 19.18 -61.70 9.00
CA ASN A 862 19.53 -61.59 7.57
C ASN A 862 18.50 -61.12 6.51
N SER A 863 18.81 -59.95 5.95
CA SER A 863 18.60 -59.53 4.55
C SER A 863 19.85 -58.75 4.08
N PRO A 864 20.29 -58.87 2.81
CA PRO A 864 21.34 -57.96 2.28
C PRO A 864 21.06 -57.26 0.91
N ILE A 865 21.49 -55.97 0.85
CA ILE A 865 22.25 -55.26 -0.23
C ILE A 865 21.46 -54.67 -1.43
N HIS A 866 21.48 -53.36 -1.80
CA HIS A 866 22.56 -52.43 -2.29
C HIS A 866 22.25 -50.92 -1.96
N GLN A 867 23.19 -50.10 -1.41
CA GLN A 867 24.05 -49.03 -2.04
C GLN A 867 23.29 -47.80 -2.64
N LEU A 868 23.58 -46.50 -2.43
CA LEU A 868 24.78 -45.69 -2.06
C LEU A 868 24.38 -44.32 -1.42
N GLU A 869 25.31 -43.73 -0.65
CA GLU A 869 25.21 -42.48 0.16
C GLU A 869 25.18 -41.14 -0.62
N PRO A 870 25.00 -39.99 0.07
CA PRO A 870 26.19 -39.15 0.32
C PRO A 870 26.35 -38.64 1.77
N ASN A 871 27.61 -38.65 2.21
CA ASN A 871 28.13 -38.16 3.48
C ASN A 871 28.40 -36.64 3.47
N THR A 872 28.21 -35.99 4.61
CA THR A 872 28.64 -34.63 4.93
C THR A 872 29.71 -34.68 6.02
N SER A 873 30.79 -33.89 5.88
CA SER A 873 31.63 -33.29 6.95
C SER A 873 33.14 -33.23 6.62
N LYS A 874 33.67 -32.06 6.22
CA LYS A 874 34.88 -31.42 6.81
C LYS A 874 35.12 -29.99 6.24
N PRO A 875 35.82 -29.08 6.98
CA PRO A 875 35.81 -27.62 6.74
C PRO A 875 37.15 -26.97 6.27
N LEU A 876 37.07 -25.65 5.94
CA LEU A 876 38.10 -24.58 5.71
C LEU A 876 38.66 -24.45 4.25
N SER A 877 38.86 -23.29 3.59
CA SER A 877 39.03 -21.85 3.94
C SER A 877 38.88 -20.90 2.67
N PRO A 878 39.19 -19.58 2.69
CA PRO A 878 38.31 -18.42 2.39
C PRO A 878 38.42 -17.80 0.95
N PRO A 879 37.52 -16.88 0.54
CA PRO A 879 37.70 -16.09 -0.68
C PRO A 879 38.26 -14.67 -0.41
N THR A 880 39.24 -14.26 -1.20
CA THR A 880 39.77 -12.87 -1.29
C THR A 880 39.08 -12.14 -2.47
N PRO A 881 38.99 -10.80 -2.45
CA PRO A 881 37.88 -10.03 -3.02
C PRO A 881 38.11 -9.61 -4.48
N LEU A 882 37.01 -9.38 -5.19
CA LEU A 882 36.99 -8.62 -6.44
C LEU A 882 36.40 -7.23 -6.21
N THR A 883 37.11 -6.27 -6.77
CA THR A 883 37.10 -4.82 -6.57
C THR A 883 36.01 -4.15 -7.41
N GLU A 884 35.22 -3.25 -6.82
CA GLU A 884 34.47 -2.21 -7.57
C GLU A 884 35.30 -0.89 -7.68
N PRO A 885 34.77 0.22 -8.23
CA PRO A 885 34.89 0.62 -9.62
C PRO A 885 35.70 1.92 -9.77
N LYS A 886 36.32 2.18 -10.92
CA LYS A 886 36.91 3.51 -11.20
C LYS A 886 36.54 4.05 -12.58
N LYS A 887 35.93 5.23 -12.50
CA LYS A 887 35.87 6.33 -13.48
C LYS A 887 37.19 6.48 -14.26
N LEU A 888 37.08 6.70 -15.57
CA LEU A 888 38.05 7.43 -16.40
C LEU A 888 37.20 8.19 -17.43
N THR A 889 37.05 9.52 -17.36
CA THR A 889 37.97 10.62 -17.77
C THR A 889 38.42 10.56 -19.23
N SER A 890 38.22 11.72 -19.87
CA SER A 890 38.50 12.19 -21.22
C SER A 890 39.92 11.89 -21.76
N PRO A 891 40.14 12.04 -23.09
CA PRO A 891 41.35 11.57 -23.77
C PRO A 891 42.49 12.61 -23.77
N PRO A 892 43.74 12.20 -24.05
CA PRO A 892 44.87 13.11 -24.19
C PRO A 892 45.18 13.50 -25.65
N GLU A 893 45.63 14.74 -25.83
CA GLU A 893 46.56 15.22 -26.88
C GLU A 893 47.91 14.48 -26.73
N GLY A 894 48.83 14.28 -27.67
CA GLY A 894 49.07 14.66 -29.06
C GLY A 894 50.50 14.17 -29.42
N GLU A 895 50.88 14.10 -30.70
CA GLU A 895 52.26 14.20 -31.26
C GLU A 895 52.17 13.93 -32.79
N GLU A 896 52.32 14.98 -33.61
CA GLU A 896 53.52 15.34 -34.40
C GLU A 896 53.56 14.74 -35.83
N SER A 897 53.17 15.61 -36.79
CA SER A 897 53.75 15.98 -38.10
C SER A 897 54.71 14.99 -38.84
N PRO A 898 54.73 14.93 -40.21
CA PRO A 898 55.11 16.09 -41.05
C PRO A 898 54.49 16.24 -42.47
N VAL A 899 54.40 17.52 -42.85
CA VAL A 899 54.70 18.17 -44.14
C VAL A 899 54.90 17.26 -45.38
N THR A 900 54.12 17.48 -46.44
CA THR A 900 54.60 17.96 -47.77
C THR A 900 53.46 18.04 -48.80
N SER A 901 53.26 19.25 -49.34
CA SER A 901 53.14 19.57 -50.78
C SER A 901 52.05 20.63 -51.05
N PRO A 902 52.39 21.74 -51.74
CA PRO A 902 51.50 22.87 -51.96
C PRO A 902 50.70 22.71 -53.26
N ASP A 903 49.39 22.89 -53.18
CA ASP A 903 48.47 22.92 -54.33
C ASP A 903 48.39 24.36 -54.89
N PRO A 904 48.62 24.60 -56.21
CA PRO A 904 48.96 25.91 -56.76
C PRO A 904 47.73 26.73 -57.18
N GLN A 905 46.73 26.87 -56.31
CA GLN A 905 45.48 27.58 -56.65
C GLN A 905 45.06 28.68 -55.66
N ARG A 906 45.95 29.10 -54.75
CA ARG A 906 45.70 30.19 -53.79
C ARG A 906 46.73 31.33 -53.88
N GLN A 907 47.12 31.72 -55.09
CA GLN A 907 47.92 32.93 -55.32
C GLN A 907 47.31 33.96 -56.28
N GLU A 908 46.06 33.78 -56.74
CA GLU A 908 45.43 34.76 -57.65
C GLU A 908 44.43 35.72 -56.98
N TRP A 909 44.16 35.60 -55.68
CA TRP A 909 43.16 36.45 -55.00
C TRP A 909 43.72 37.63 -54.19
N PHE A 910 45.03 37.90 -54.27
CA PHE A 910 45.67 39.04 -53.58
C PHE A 910 46.19 40.15 -54.51
N ALA A 911 45.88 40.10 -55.81
CA ALA A 911 46.36 41.07 -56.80
C ALA A 911 45.25 41.86 -57.52
N GLN A 912 44.07 42.06 -56.90
CA GLN A 912 42.95 42.77 -57.56
C GLN A 912 42.27 43.87 -56.74
N TYR A 913 42.86 44.36 -55.65
CA TYR A 913 42.25 45.44 -54.85
C TYR A 913 43.17 46.59 -54.41
N PHE A 914 44.31 46.82 -55.09
CA PHE A 914 45.01 48.11 -55.03
C PHE A 914 45.65 48.45 -56.37
N SER A 915 44.98 49.29 -57.16
CA SER A 915 45.61 50.21 -58.10
C SER A 915 44.86 51.54 -58.05
N PHE A 916 45.60 52.58 -57.66
CA PHE A 916 45.30 53.98 -57.95
C PHE A 916 45.48 54.25 -59.45
#